data_AF-A0A9P5RV74-F1
#
_entry.id   AF-A0A9P5RV74-F1
#
_cell.length_a   1.000
_cell.length_b   1.000
_cell.length_c   1.000
_cell.angle_alpha   90.00
_cell.angle_beta   90.00
_cell.angle_gamma   90.00
#
_symmetry.space_group_name_H-M   'P 1'
#
loop_
_entity.id
_entity.type
_entity.pdbx_description
1 polymer ?
#
loop_
_entity_poly.entity_id
_entity_poly.type
_entity_poly.pdbx_seq_one_letter_code
_entity_poly.pdbx_strand_id
1 'polypeptide(L)'
;MKNLTLLSQIHLARFGRPVGKDIHHSVDPESGHVYVAYSTGPAEGVLVKISDLQSPFPEITELATFPPENDEHSEQWGHVVGIKFLVDIQAICIVFSHGDVVLFHNEATETGDTMEIVGSVDSGISCMAWSPDEELVIMVTGEGSILEMTKDFDVIAENPIDVEEAGEDVSVNVGWGKKETQFHGTEGKQAAQRKVDTSTHTSSPDDDNNHRLSWRGDGTYFCCSSKDARLGRRVIRVYNREAILQTTSESVDMLEHGLSWRPSGNLIASSQRLPHRHDIVFFERNGLRHGEFTLREETSTVVRELAWNCDSTVLAVWLQRTSGSCIQLWTMNNYKWYMKQELLYNGEGSSVASLQWDVEAALVLHVVTESGSFQRNQYCWDNYINEMLSSDNLGTVAVVDGANLMVTPFRVMNVPPPMSAFTLTVPYAIQHISFSTLHHGDDMAVLLADQRVAFYEMADKTTRPLPEPKLLGLIELAEIPSVSVRQIAWTHPDTLIGLQYDSDIATDSIVVVKLAFDEETKAPKIVSRTDMPLEGLFQRLYFNQTHGDIMLQKADGDLMTITISKDEEPQVGRWMEVDRLPEGCLWMGTTRIGTGPEEYREKAVVGLARNNRLYVNDRLISSETTSFCLHNHFLVFTTATHSARFLPLEISLYDFKIVDNSMLPYDESVRRVERGSKIVLALPYSVNLVLQMPRGNLETIAPRAMVLSVTRDALDKCDFRTAFVTCRKHRIDLNLLYDHNPKVFMENVPEFVKQVKEVDYLNLFLSFLRNEDVTQTLYPVPGSESSLKQQLTAAAAPQTYARPNKNRSKGGSYGAQISPELAQKVNQICDAVRVELNTLDRNTYINSVLTTYVRKSPPDLESALLLLAKLRDEDQALAEDALKFTIFLADVDRLFDVALGMYDFALVLMVAQWSQKDPREYLPFLNELRTLEKYYQRYRIDDHLKKYKSALQNLSQAGEKYFDDCVSYIRQHNLYKDALKVFGSNPTKHKAILQIYGDSLSVNGDYEQAGVAYTMAGDKEKALEAYQEAGFWREAVVLAHQLNYDAPAMAYLARGLAERMKIDKRFSEAGVLLAEYAKDSEEAVSALLEGRLWSEAIRTTYLYNRLDLMATHVTPGIADGHHDLMDSIRDMQEQFDKQTKRLKEVRDLKIEKALAEAAEDMTPDDALDNVDMMSDTTSMASGFSRYTAANSVLSKSSHSSKSSSQ
;
A
#
# COMPACT_ATOMS: atom_id res chain seq x y z
N MET A 1 -9.73 3.28 -16.40
CA MET A 1 -9.42 4.72 -16.29
C MET A 1 -8.23 5.16 -17.13
N LYS A 2 -7.44 4.24 -17.70
CA LYS A 2 -6.26 4.58 -18.51
C LYS A 2 -6.60 4.97 -19.95
N ASN A 3 -5.73 5.74 -20.56
CA ASN A 3 -5.72 6.15 -21.96
C ASN A 3 -4.39 5.74 -22.61
N LEU A 4 -4.33 5.74 -23.93
CA LEU A 4 -3.07 5.57 -24.67
C LEU A 4 -2.56 6.95 -25.06
N THR A 5 -1.28 7.22 -24.80
CA THR A 5 -0.60 8.46 -25.20
C THR A 5 0.47 8.13 -26.23
N LEU A 6 0.53 8.86 -27.34
CA LEU A 6 1.59 8.72 -28.36
C LEU A 6 2.86 9.41 -27.86
N LEU A 7 3.92 8.65 -27.62
CA LEU A 7 5.19 9.12 -27.09
C LEU A 7 6.14 9.59 -28.20
N SER A 8 6.33 8.74 -29.20
CA SER A 8 7.19 9.04 -30.34
C SER A 8 6.56 8.53 -31.62
N GLN A 9 6.76 9.30 -32.68
CA GLN A 9 6.44 8.93 -34.04
C GLN A 9 7.71 9.14 -34.86
N ILE A 10 8.17 8.08 -35.51
CA ILE A 10 9.29 8.16 -36.45
C ILE A 10 8.71 7.90 -37.83
N HIS A 11 8.93 8.85 -38.73
CA HIS A 11 8.45 8.77 -40.11
C HIS A 11 9.65 8.81 -41.05
N LEU A 12 9.70 7.80 -41.91
CA LEU A 12 10.63 7.74 -43.02
C LEU A 12 9.87 8.02 -44.32
N ALA A 13 10.11 9.19 -44.89
CA ALA A 13 9.49 9.61 -46.14
C ALA A 13 10.17 8.91 -47.34
N ARG A 14 9.59 7.79 -47.78
CA ARG A 14 9.90 7.06 -49.02
C ARG A 14 11.20 6.25 -49.00
N PHE A 15 11.08 4.93 -48.82
CA PHE A 15 12.16 3.97 -49.07
C PHE A 15 12.18 3.42 -50.50
N GLY A 16 11.20 3.77 -51.34
CA GLY A 16 11.07 3.25 -52.70
C GLY A 16 9.88 3.83 -53.45
N ARG A 17 9.58 3.25 -54.62
CA ARG A 17 8.37 3.53 -55.42
C ARG A 17 7.57 2.24 -55.62
N PRO A 18 6.93 1.72 -54.54
CA PRO A 18 6.08 0.55 -54.68
C PRO A 18 4.94 0.80 -55.68
N VAL A 19 4.61 -0.23 -56.44
CA VAL A 19 3.50 -0.25 -57.40
C VAL A 19 2.50 -1.28 -56.93
N GLY A 20 1.37 -0.82 -56.40
CA GLY A 20 0.31 -1.70 -55.91
C GLY A 20 0.24 -1.78 -54.39
N LYS A 21 -0.49 -2.78 -53.90
CA LYS A 21 -0.80 -2.98 -52.47
C LYS A 21 0.02 -4.06 -51.79
N ASP A 22 0.83 -4.76 -52.57
CA ASP A 22 1.57 -5.95 -52.14
C ASP A 22 2.88 -5.49 -51.47
N ILE A 23 2.72 -4.92 -50.27
CA ILE A 23 3.81 -4.48 -49.41
C ILE A 23 3.71 -5.26 -48.10
N HIS A 24 4.77 -5.98 -47.78
CA HIS A 24 4.85 -6.76 -46.55
C HIS A 24 6.09 -6.33 -45.78
N HIS A 25 6.00 -6.32 -44.45
CA HIS A 25 7.14 -6.05 -43.61
C HIS A 25 7.24 -7.03 -42.45
N SER A 26 8.46 -7.20 -41.96
CA SER A 26 8.76 -7.92 -40.72
C SER A 26 9.80 -7.14 -39.94
N VAL A 27 9.75 -7.27 -38.62
CA VAL A 27 10.69 -6.62 -37.71
C VAL A 27 11.60 -7.66 -37.08
N ASP A 28 12.89 -7.35 -37.01
CA ASP A 28 13.84 -8.09 -36.19
C ASP A 28 13.69 -7.64 -34.73
N PRO A 29 13.29 -8.54 -33.82
CA PRO A 29 13.07 -8.19 -32.42
C PRO A 29 14.36 -7.83 -31.68
N GLU A 30 15.52 -8.35 -32.09
CA GLU A 30 16.79 -8.14 -31.39
C GLU A 30 17.43 -6.79 -31.75
N SER A 31 17.53 -6.49 -33.05
CA SER A 31 18.15 -5.25 -33.52
C SER A 31 17.15 -4.10 -33.71
N GLY A 32 15.86 -4.41 -33.81
CA GLY A 32 14.81 -3.46 -34.18
C GLY A 32 14.83 -3.06 -35.66
N HIS A 33 15.63 -3.71 -36.52
CA HIS A 33 15.60 -3.44 -37.96
C HIS A 33 14.26 -3.86 -38.57
N VAL A 34 13.77 -3.09 -39.55
CA VAL A 34 12.55 -3.43 -40.30
C VAL A 34 12.94 -3.84 -41.71
N TYR A 35 12.45 -5.00 -42.13
CA TYR A 35 12.62 -5.51 -43.48
C TYR A 35 11.31 -5.34 -44.23
N VAL A 36 11.35 -4.68 -45.38
CA VAL A 36 10.17 -4.41 -46.21
C VAL A 36 10.39 -5.01 -47.58
N ALA A 37 9.47 -5.88 -48.01
CA ALA A 37 9.41 -6.41 -49.35
C ALA A 37 8.22 -5.80 -50.10
N TYR A 38 8.45 -5.31 -51.31
CA TYR A 38 7.42 -4.66 -52.11
C TYR A 38 7.64 -4.85 -53.62
N SER A 39 6.57 -4.77 -54.40
CA SER A 39 6.61 -4.83 -55.87
C SER A 39 6.94 -3.47 -56.50
N THR A 40 7.85 -3.42 -57.47
CA THR A 40 8.11 -2.25 -58.34
C THR A 40 7.45 -2.37 -59.72
N GLY A 41 6.99 -3.57 -60.07
CA GLY A 41 6.25 -3.88 -61.29
C GLY A 41 5.45 -5.18 -61.14
N PRO A 42 4.84 -5.70 -62.21
CA PRO A 42 4.04 -6.94 -62.15
C PRO A 42 4.85 -8.19 -61.82
N ALA A 43 6.16 -8.18 -62.09
CA ALA A 43 7.08 -9.30 -61.91
C ALA A 43 8.43 -8.84 -61.32
N GLU A 44 8.49 -7.62 -60.78
CA GLU A 44 9.70 -7.08 -60.14
C GLU A 44 9.38 -6.69 -58.70
N GLY A 45 10.21 -7.14 -57.77
CA GLY A 45 10.13 -6.85 -56.34
C GLY A 45 11.49 -6.47 -55.75
N VAL A 46 11.46 -5.81 -54.61
CA VAL A 46 12.64 -5.32 -53.90
C VAL A 46 12.51 -5.64 -52.42
N LEU A 47 13.61 -6.07 -51.80
CA LEU A 47 13.77 -6.20 -50.36
C LEU A 47 14.67 -5.07 -49.85
N VAL A 48 14.14 -4.26 -48.94
CA VAL A 48 14.90 -3.21 -48.27
C VAL A 48 14.97 -3.46 -46.77
N LYS A 49 16.09 -3.08 -46.17
CA LYS A 49 16.31 -3.01 -44.73
C LYS A 49 16.28 -1.54 -44.31
N ILE A 50 15.49 -1.26 -43.29
CA ILE A 50 15.45 0.01 -42.59
C ILE A 50 16.16 -0.18 -41.24
N SER A 51 17.34 0.41 -41.11
CA SER A 51 18.18 0.35 -39.91
C SER A 51 18.20 1.65 -39.11
N ASP A 52 18.68 1.56 -37.87
CA ASP A 52 18.79 2.69 -36.95
C ASP A 52 17.46 3.43 -36.70
N LEU A 53 16.43 2.69 -36.32
CA LEU A 53 15.11 3.25 -35.99
C LEU A 53 15.09 4.14 -34.74
N GLN A 54 16.24 4.36 -34.09
CA GLN A 54 16.37 5.34 -33.00
C GLN A 54 16.94 6.68 -33.50
N SER A 55 17.54 6.69 -34.69
CA SER A 55 17.97 7.91 -35.37
C SER A 55 16.78 8.64 -35.99
N PRO A 56 16.80 10.00 -36.01
CA PRO A 56 15.88 10.79 -36.81
C PRO A 56 16.01 10.52 -38.32
N PHE A 57 17.13 9.95 -38.76
CA PHE A 57 17.37 9.57 -40.16
C PHE A 57 17.64 8.06 -40.23
N PRO A 58 16.59 7.22 -40.27
CA PRO A 58 16.75 5.80 -40.50
C PRO A 58 17.50 5.53 -41.80
N GLU A 59 18.43 4.58 -41.77
CA GLU A 59 19.20 4.19 -42.95
C GLU A 59 18.41 3.17 -43.78
N ILE A 60 18.37 3.37 -45.10
CA ILE A 60 17.73 2.43 -46.03
C ILE A 60 18.83 1.72 -46.81
N THR A 61 18.83 0.39 -46.76
CA THR A 61 19.72 -0.45 -47.54
C THR A 61 18.89 -1.39 -48.41
N GLU A 62 19.08 -1.34 -49.73
CA GLU A 62 18.54 -2.35 -50.64
C GLU A 62 19.35 -3.64 -50.49
N LEU A 63 18.68 -4.73 -50.15
CA LEU A 63 19.31 -6.03 -49.88
C LEU A 63 19.27 -6.96 -51.08
N ALA A 64 18.13 -6.99 -51.77
CA ALA A 64 17.92 -7.87 -52.92
C ALA A 64 16.86 -7.30 -53.86
N THR A 65 16.99 -7.65 -55.14
CA THR A 65 15.97 -7.47 -56.17
C THR A 65 15.50 -8.83 -56.65
N PHE A 66 14.23 -8.88 -57.04
CA PHE A 66 13.50 -10.08 -57.38
C PHE A 66 12.81 -9.85 -58.72
N PRO A 67 12.95 -10.72 -59.72
CA PRO A 67 13.89 -11.85 -59.80
C PRO A 67 15.36 -11.39 -59.72
N PRO A 68 16.29 -12.28 -59.30
CA PRO A 68 17.72 -12.00 -59.34
C PRO A 68 18.21 -11.64 -60.75
N GLU A 69 19.27 -10.84 -60.83
CA GLU A 69 19.87 -10.47 -62.11
C GLU A 69 20.30 -11.72 -62.91
N ASN A 70 19.78 -11.86 -64.15
CA ASN A 70 19.99 -12.97 -65.08
C ASN A 70 19.14 -14.23 -64.87
N ASP A 71 18.02 -14.16 -64.14
CA ASP A 71 17.03 -15.26 -64.12
C ASP A 71 16.31 -15.41 -65.48
N GLU A 72 16.46 -16.58 -66.12
CA GLU A 72 15.80 -16.92 -67.40
C GLU A 72 14.27 -17.04 -67.26
N HIS A 73 13.74 -17.10 -66.03
CA HIS A 73 12.32 -17.21 -65.70
C HIS A 73 11.71 -15.93 -65.11
N SER A 74 12.34 -14.77 -65.33
CA SER A 74 11.90 -13.48 -64.79
C SER A 74 10.43 -13.09 -65.06
N GLU A 75 9.81 -13.60 -66.13
CA GLU A 75 8.39 -13.37 -66.43
C GLU A 75 7.41 -14.15 -65.52
N GLN A 76 7.89 -15.08 -64.70
CA GLN A 76 7.08 -15.99 -63.87
C GLN A 76 7.03 -15.60 -62.38
N TRP A 77 7.80 -14.60 -61.96
CA TRP A 77 7.81 -14.15 -60.56
C TRP A 77 6.51 -13.45 -60.20
N GLY A 78 5.83 -13.95 -59.16
CA GLY A 78 4.62 -13.39 -58.60
C GLY A 78 4.89 -12.25 -57.60
N HIS A 79 3.81 -11.67 -57.06
CA HIS A 79 3.89 -10.73 -55.94
C HIS A 79 4.19 -11.45 -54.62
N VAL A 80 4.77 -10.73 -53.66
CA VAL A 80 5.05 -11.22 -52.31
C VAL A 80 3.73 -11.46 -51.56
N VAL A 81 3.65 -12.59 -50.86
CA VAL A 81 2.47 -13.02 -50.09
C VAL A 81 2.74 -12.96 -48.59
N GLY A 82 4.00 -13.11 -48.18
CA GLY A 82 4.40 -13.04 -46.78
C GLY A 82 5.89 -12.82 -46.63
N ILE A 83 6.26 -12.16 -45.53
CA ILE A 83 7.64 -11.97 -45.10
C ILE A 83 7.73 -12.23 -43.60
N LYS A 84 8.81 -12.86 -43.15
CA LYS A 84 9.10 -13.06 -41.73
C LYS A 84 10.62 -13.09 -41.53
N PHE A 85 11.10 -12.32 -40.56
CA PHE A 85 12.45 -12.46 -40.03
C PHE A 85 12.48 -13.64 -39.06
N LEU A 86 13.44 -14.54 -39.26
CA LEU A 86 13.66 -15.75 -38.47
C LEU A 86 14.90 -15.54 -37.61
N VAL A 87 14.71 -15.48 -36.29
CA VAL A 87 15.75 -15.06 -35.34
C VAL A 87 16.84 -16.13 -35.22
N ASP A 88 16.45 -17.40 -35.16
CA ASP A 88 17.36 -18.55 -34.98
C ASP A 88 18.44 -18.64 -36.06
N ILE A 89 18.06 -18.40 -37.32
CA ILE A 89 18.94 -18.51 -38.49
C ILE A 89 19.38 -17.15 -39.05
N GLN A 90 18.95 -16.05 -38.42
CA GLN A 90 19.26 -14.67 -38.82
C GLN A 90 18.99 -14.42 -40.32
N ALA A 91 17.85 -14.91 -40.80
CA ALA A 91 17.45 -14.86 -42.20
C ALA A 91 16.02 -14.34 -42.37
N ILE A 92 15.72 -13.82 -43.56
CA ILE A 92 14.41 -13.31 -43.94
C ILE A 92 13.77 -14.33 -44.87
N CYS A 93 12.66 -14.92 -44.42
CA CYS A 93 11.82 -15.77 -45.24
C CYS A 93 10.83 -14.92 -46.03
N ILE A 94 10.82 -15.07 -47.35
CA ILE A 94 9.90 -14.39 -48.27
C ILE A 94 9.19 -15.45 -49.09
N VAL A 95 7.87 -15.34 -49.17
CA VAL A 95 7.02 -16.26 -49.94
C VAL A 95 6.33 -15.50 -51.05
N PHE A 96 6.42 -16.04 -52.27
CA PHE A 96 5.81 -15.47 -53.46
C PHE A 96 4.55 -16.22 -53.88
N SER A 97 3.63 -15.50 -54.51
CA SER A 97 2.32 -16.03 -54.93
C SER A 97 2.40 -17.17 -55.95
N HIS A 98 3.47 -17.24 -56.76
CA HIS A 98 3.69 -18.35 -57.69
C HIS A 98 4.22 -19.62 -57.04
N GLY A 99 4.59 -19.58 -55.75
CA GLY A 99 4.92 -20.76 -54.95
C GLY A 99 6.35 -20.84 -54.43
N ASP A 100 7.25 -19.94 -54.84
CA ASP A 100 8.63 -19.95 -54.36
C ASP A 100 8.74 -19.43 -52.91
N VAL A 101 9.55 -20.12 -52.13
CA VAL A 101 9.95 -19.79 -50.77
C VAL A 101 11.44 -19.48 -50.79
N VAL A 102 11.77 -18.24 -50.45
CA VAL A 102 13.13 -17.69 -50.52
C VAL A 102 13.61 -17.35 -49.12
N LEU A 103 14.82 -17.80 -48.77
CA LEU A 103 15.57 -17.31 -47.62
C LEU A 103 16.63 -16.31 -48.07
N PHE A 104 16.67 -15.17 -47.39
CA PHE A 104 17.74 -14.20 -47.51
C PHE A 104 18.54 -14.14 -46.20
N HIS A 105 19.80 -14.54 -46.23
CA HIS A 105 20.68 -14.54 -45.06
C HIS A 105 21.38 -13.18 -44.92
N ASN A 106 21.44 -12.66 -43.69
CA ASN A 106 22.17 -11.41 -43.41
C ASN A 106 23.69 -11.54 -43.66
N GLU A 107 24.25 -12.75 -43.52
CA GLU A 107 25.63 -13.09 -43.83
C GLU A 107 25.70 -14.11 -44.97
N ALA A 108 26.76 -14.07 -45.79
CA ALA A 108 26.92 -15.02 -46.89
C ALA A 108 27.04 -16.46 -46.36
N THR A 109 26.28 -17.37 -46.95
CA THR A 109 26.29 -18.80 -46.59
C THR A 109 27.63 -19.46 -46.95
N GLU A 110 27.84 -20.73 -46.56
CA GLU A 110 29.08 -21.47 -46.89
C GLU A 110 29.36 -21.57 -48.41
N THR A 111 28.32 -21.43 -49.25
CA THR A 111 28.41 -21.41 -50.71
C THR A 111 28.74 -20.03 -51.29
N GLY A 112 28.70 -18.99 -50.47
CA GLY A 112 28.94 -17.59 -50.85
C GLY A 112 27.69 -16.83 -51.29
N ASP A 113 26.54 -17.49 -51.37
CA ASP A 113 25.27 -16.89 -51.77
C ASP A 113 24.52 -16.34 -50.54
N THR A 114 23.91 -15.16 -50.67
CA THR A 114 23.07 -14.55 -49.61
C THR A 114 21.59 -14.88 -49.78
N MET A 115 21.20 -15.50 -50.89
CA MET A 115 19.82 -15.83 -51.24
C MET A 115 19.74 -17.30 -51.65
N GLU A 116 18.75 -18.01 -51.10
CA GLU A 116 18.49 -19.42 -51.38
C GLU A 116 16.99 -19.63 -51.64
N ILE A 117 16.64 -20.39 -52.67
CA ILE A 117 15.27 -20.89 -52.88
C ILE A 117 15.18 -22.25 -52.21
N VAL A 118 14.48 -22.30 -51.07
CA VAL A 118 14.39 -23.51 -50.23
C VAL A 118 13.22 -24.42 -50.59
N GLY A 119 12.24 -23.90 -51.33
CA GLY A 119 11.10 -24.68 -51.81
C GLY A 119 10.30 -23.95 -52.88
N SER A 120 9.57 -24.71 -53.71
CA SER A 120 8.65 -24.19 -54.70
C SER A 120 7.39 -25.06 -54.75
N VAL A 121 6.21 -24.45 -54.75
CA VAL A 121 4.90 -25.11 -54.76
C VAL A 121 4.17 -24.80 -56.07
N ASP A 122 4.04 -25.79 -56.96
CA ASP A 122 3.48 -25.61 -58.32
C ASP A 122 2.09 -24.93 -58.36
N SER A 123 1.24 -25.18 -57.34
CA SER A 123 -0.10 -24.57 -57.27
C SER A 123 -0.10 -23.11 -56.83
N GLY A 124 1.06 -22.55 -56.48
CA GLY A 124 1.20 -21.26 -55.82
C GLY A 124 0.86 -21.31 -54.32
N ILE A 125 1.15 -20.20 -53.64
CA ILE A 125 0.88 -20.01 -52.20
C ILE A 125 0.03 -18.76 -52.02
N SER A 126 -1.01 -18.85 -51.20
CA SER A 126 -1.98 -17.77 -50.97
C SER A 126 -1.79 -17.02 -49.65
N CYS A 127 -1.28 -17.66 -48.60
CA CYS A 127 -0.85 -17.02 -47.36
C CYS A 127 0.12 -17.91 -46.58
N MET A 128 0.89 -17.30 -45.68
CA MET A 128 1.80 -17.99 -44.75
C MET A 128 1.65 -17.43 -43.34
N ALA A 129 1.87 -18.27 -42.33
CA ALA A 129 2.09 -17.82 -40.96
C ALA A 129 3.05 -18.75 -40.21
N TRP A 130 4.09 -18.17 -39.63
CA TRP A 130 5.00 -18.87 -38.72
C TRP A 130 4.40 -18.99 -37.33
N SER A 131 4.70 -20.11 -36.66
CA SER A 131 4.38 -20.28 -35.25
C SER A 131 5.14 -19.23 -34.41
N PRO A 132 4.61 -18.83 -33.23
CA PRO A 132 5.27 -17.81 -32.40
C PRO A 132 6.67 -18.19 -31.91
N ASP A 133 6.97 -19.49 -31.85
CA ASP A 133 8.28 -20.07 -31.51
C ASP A 133 9.15 -20.34 -32.74
N GLU A 134 8.69 -19.99 -33.95
CA GLU A 134 9.43 -20.11 -35.23
C GLU A 134 9.86 -21.53 -35.61
N GLU A 135 9.27 -22.57 -35.00
CA GLU A 135 9.57 -23.98 -35.28
C GLU A 135 8.75 -24.56 -36.45
N LEU A 136 7.57 -24.00 -36.72
CA LEU A 136 6.65 -24.45 -37.77
C LEU A 136 6.21 -23.29 -38.65
N VAL A 137 6.02 -23.57 -39.94
CA VAL A 137 5.38 -22.67 -40.88
C VAL A 137 4.15 -23.34 -41.48
N ILE A 138 3.02 -22.63 -41.44
CA ILE A 138 1.79 -23.04 -42.11
C ILE A 138 1.64 -22.20 -43.37
N MET A 139 1.46 -22.86 -44.50
CA MET A 139 1.17 -22.24 -45.78
C MET A 139 -0.17 -22.74 -46.31
N VAL A 140 -0.90 -21.87 -47.02
CA VAL A 140 -2.10 -22.28 -47.76
C VAL A 140 -1.80 -22.29 -49.25
N THR A 141 -1.84 -23.46 -49.87
CA THR A 141 -1.57 -23.64 -51.29
C THR A 141 -2.70 -23.07 -52.16
N GLY A 142 -2.43 -22.77 -53.43
CA GLY A 142 -3.45 -22.26 -54.37
C GLY A 142 -4.58 -23.26 -54.68
N GLU A 143 -4.39 -24.55 -54.37
CA GLU A 143 -5.45 -25.56 -54.42
C GLU A 143 -6.38 -25.57 -53.20
N GLY A 144 -6.09 -24.76 -52.17
CA GLY A 144 -6.92 -24.68 -50.95
C GLY A 144 -6.60 -25.77 -49.92
N SER A 145 -5.33 -26.16 -49.81
CA SER A 145 -4.83 -27.08 -48.79
C SER A 145 -3.89 -26.36 -47.80
N ILE A 146 -3.89 -26.81 -46.54
CA ILE A 146 -2.92 -26.43 -45.52
C ILE A 146 -1.70 -27.32 -45.66
N LEU A 147 -0.56 -26.69 -45.89
CA LEU A 147 0.76 -27.30 -45.88
C LEU A 147 1.48 -26.93 -44.57
N GLU A 148 1.77 -27.94 -43.75
CA GLU A 148 2.53 -27.81 -42.52
C GLU A 148 3.98 -28.21 -42.77
N MET A 149 4.92 -27.33 -42.45
CA MET A 149 6.35 -27.57 -42.64
C MET A 149 7.13 -27.21 -41.37
N THR A 150 8.27 -27.88 -41.18
CA THR A 150 9.26 -27.51 -40.16
C THR A 150 9.96 -26.21 -40.54
N LYS A 151 10.74 -25.64 -39.61
CA LYS A 151 11.64 -24.51 -39.89
C LYS A 151 12.69 -24.77 -40.97
N ASP A 152 13.03 -26.04 -41.20
CA ASP A 152 13.95 -26.48 -42.27
C ASP A 152 13.21 -26.74 -43.59
N PHE A 153 11.92 -26.38 -43.68
CA PHE A 153 11.05 -26.57 -44.83
C PHE A 153 10.80 -28.05 -45.21
N ASP A 154 10.98 -28.98 -44.27
CA ASP A 154 10.51 -30.35 -44.44
C ASP A 154 8.99 -30.41 -44.24
N VAL A 155 8.28 -31.01 -45.21
CA VAL A 155 6.82 -31.19 -45.15
C VAL A 155 6.44 -32.24 -44.10
N ILE A 156 5.59 -31.85 -43.15
CA ILE A 156 5.03 -32.73 -42.11
C ILE A 156 3.67 -33.28 -42.56
N ALA A 157 2.78 -32.38 -42.97
CA ALA A 157 1.40 -32.73 -43.33
C ALA A 157 0.87 -31.81 -44.43
N GLU A 158 -0.06 -32.35 -45.23
CA GLU A 158 -0.81 -31.61 -46.23
C GLU A 158 -2.28 -32.03 -46.15
N ASN A 159 -3.15 -31.10 -45.73
CA ASN A 159 -4.55 -31.38 -45.43
C ASN A 159 -5.47 -30.41 -46.20
N PRO A 160 -6.57 -30.88 -46.82
CA PRO A 160 -7.54 -29.97 -47.46
C PRO A 160 -8.22 -29.07 -46.44
N ILE A 161 -8.43 -27.78 -46.77
CA ILE A 161 -9.10 -26.83 -45.86
C ILE A 161 -10.61 -27.09 -45.78
N ASP A 162 -11.23 -27.34 -46.93
CA ASP A 162 -12.68 -27.48 -47.03
C ASP A 162 -13.13 -28.92 -46.75
N VAL A 163 -13.37 -29.20 -45.47
CA VAL A 163 -13.83 -30.52 -44.96
C VAL A 163 -15.25 -30.47 -44.40
N GLU A 164 -16.02 -31.55 -44.53
CA GLU A 164 -17.40 -31.64 -44.00
C GLU A 164 -17.43 -31.85 -42.47
N GLU A 165 -16.32 -32.34 -41.92
CA GLU A 165 -16.17 -32.64 -40.49
C GLU A 165 -16.11 -31.34 -39.69
N ALA A 166 -16.74 -31.36 -38.51
CA ALA A 166 -16.69 -30.22 -37.60
C ALA A 166 -15.37 -30.17 -36.79
N GLY A 167 -14.61 -31.26 -36.73
CA GLY A 167 -13.33 -31.40 -36.01
C GLY A 167 -13.38 -32.39 -34.84
N GLU A 168 -12.22 -32.71 -34.25
CA GLU A 168 -12.07 -33.70 -33.17
C GLU A 168 -12.50 -33.20 -31.78
N ASP A 169 -12.31 -31.91 -31.48
CA ASP A 169 -12.60 -31.28 -30.17
C ASP A 169 -13.97 -30.56 -30.15
N VAL A 170 -14.92 -31.06 -30.93
CA VAL A 170 -16.28 -30.50 -30.99
C VAL A 170 -16.99 -30.80 -29.67
N SER A 171 -17.06 -29.78 -28.81
CA SER A 171 -17.76 -29.89 -27.54
C SER A 171 -19.27 -30.20 -27.73
N VAL A 172 -19.72 -31.36 -27.24
CA VAL A 172 -21.14 -31.73 -27.17
C VAL A 172 -21.77 -30.96 -26.00
N ASN A 173 -22.17 -29.73 -26.24
CA ASN A 173 -22.66 -28.85 -25.18
C ASN A 173 -24.04 -29.33 -24.67
N VAL A 174 -24.12 -29.79 -23.41
CA VAL A 174 -25.32 -30.38 -22.76
C VAL A 174 -26.42 -29.35 -22.44
N GLY A 175 -26.35 -28.15 -23.03
CA GLY A 175 -27.42 -27.14 -23.00
C GLY A 175 -27.54 -26.35 -21.69
N TRP A 176 -26.67 -26.53 -20.70
CA TRP A 176 -26.68 -25.69 -19.50
C TRP A 176 -26.08 -24.31 -19.80
N GLY A 177 -26.93 -23.28 -19.86
CA GLY A 177 -26.49 -21.88 -20.05
C GLY A 177 -26.86 -21.25 -21.39
N LYS A 178 -27.47 -22.01 -22.33
CA LYS A 178 -28.03 -21.44 -23.56
C LYS A 178 -29.09 -20.37 -23.24
N LYS A 179 -29.26 -19.39 -24.14
CA LYS A 179 -30.35 -18.39 -24.12
C LYS A 179 -31.74 -19.04 -23.97
N GLU A 180 -31.88 -20.27 -24.44
CA GLU A 180 -33.05 -21.15 -24.31
C GLU A 180 -33.32 -21.62 -22.86
N THR A 181 -32.27 -21.74 -22.04
CA THR A 181 -32.28 -22.28 -20.67
C THR A 181 -32.13 -21.21 -19.57
N GLN A 182 -31.86 -19.95 -19.94
CA GLN A 182 -31.89 -18.81 -19.03
C GLN A 182 -33.34 -18.34 -18.79
N PHE A 183 -33.61 -17.83 -17.59
CA PHE A 183 -34.93 -17.30 -17.21
C PHE A 183 -35.25 -16.04 -18.03
N HIS A 184 -35.99 -16.21 -19.12
CA HIS A 184 -36.58 -15.11 -19.87
C HIS A 184 -38.09 -14.99 -19.56
N GLY A 185 -38.60 -13.76 -19.49
CA GLY A 185 -40.03 -13.48 -19.45
C GLY A 185 -40.77 -14.10 -20.63
N THR A 186 -42.11 -14.14 -20.58
CA THR A 186 -42.96 -14.88 -21.52
C THR A 186 -42.73 -14.57 -23.00
N GLU A 187 -42.26 -13.37 -23.36
CA GLU A 187 -41.92 -13.00 -24.75
C GLU A 187 -40.53 -13.53 -25.19
N GLY A 188 -39.54 -13.58 -24.31
CA GLY A 188 -38.17 -14.02 -24.63
C GLY A 188 -38.04 -15.54 -24.83
N LYS A 189 -38.92 -16.34 -24.21
CA LYS A 189 -38.97 -17.80 -24.43
C LYS A 189 -39.37 -18.20 -25.85
N GLN A 190 -40.21 -17.41 -26.52
CA GLN A 190 -40.64 -17.69 -27.90
C GLN A 190 -39.58 -17.30 -28.94
N ALA A 191 -38.79 -16.24 -28.67
CA ALA A 191 -37.69 -15.84 -29.54
C ALA A 191 -36.51 -16.83 -29.50
N ALA A 192 -36.23 -17.44 -28.34
CA ALA A 192 -35.13 -18.38 -28.15
C ALA A 192 -35.35 -19.76 -28.79
N GLN A 193 -36.58 -20.14 -29.15
CA GLN A 193 -36.89 -21.44 -29.78
C GLN A 193 -36.78 -21.45 -31.32
N ARG A 194 -36.49 -20.32 -31.96
CA ARG A 194 -36.25 -20.27 -33.40
C ARG A 194 -34.82 -20.74 -33.70
N LYS A 195 -34.67 -21.95 -34.25
CA LYS A 195 -33.41 -22.34 -34.93
C LYS A 195 -33.12 -21.30 -36.01
N VAL A 196 -31.92 -20.73 -35.98
CA VAL A 196 -31.46 -19.81 -37.03
C VAL A 196 -31.38 -20.60 -38.33
N ASP A 197 -32.12 -20.15 -39.34
CA ASP A 197 -32.10 -20.77 -40.66
C ASP A 197 -30.85 -20.31 -41.40
N THR A 198 -29.80 -21.13 -41.36
CA THR A 198 -28.50 -20.81 -41.97
C THR A 198 -28.53 -20.85 -43.50
N SER A 199 -29.65 -21.24 -44.12
CA SER A 199 -29.80 -21.27 -45.58
C SER A 199 -29.94 -19.88 -46.21
N THR A 200 -30.22 -18.85 -45.41
CA THR A 200 -30.34 -17.46 -45.85
C THR A 200 -29.06 -16.65 -45.68
N HIS A 201 -27.98 -17.25 -45.17
CA HIS A 201 -26.70 -16.53 -44.98
C HIS A 201 -26.04 -16.24 -46.33
N THR A 202 -25.52 -15.04 -46.49
CA THR A 202 -24.83 -14.52 -47.68
C THR A 202 -23.39 -14.13 -47.37
N SER A 203 -22.53 -14.07 -48.39
CA SER A 203 -21.18 -13.52 -48.27
C SER A 203 -21.19 -12.00 -48.13
N SER A 204 -20.28 -11.43 -47.33
CA SER A 204 -20.11 -9.97 -47.30
C SER A 204 -19.64 -9.46 -48.66
N PRO A 205 -20.15 -8.31 -49.16
CA PRO A 205 -19.65 -7.68 -50.37
C PRO A 205 -18.22 -7.12 -50.22
N ASP A 206 -17.78 -6.86 -48.99
CA ASP A 206 -16.46 -6.28 -48.68
C ASP A 206 -15.39 -7.38 -48.45
N ASP A 207 -15.74 -8.66 -48.59
CA ASP A 207 -14.81 -9.79 -48.44
C ASP A 207 -13.82 -9.87 -49.61
N ASP A 208 -12.52 -9.99 -49.31
CA ASP A 208 -11.46 -10.09 -50.31
C ASP A 208 -11.30 -11.50 -50.90
N ASN A 209 -12.00 -12.49 -50.32
CA ASN A 209 -11.94 -13.92 -50.63
C ASN A 209 -10.56 -14.59 -50.40
N ASN A 210 -9.60 -13.89 -49.79
CA ASN A 210 -8.29 -14.46 -49.49
C ASN A 210 -8.30 -15.29 -48.21
N HIS A 211 -7.33 -16.19 -48.10
CA HIS A 211 -7.07 -16.95 -46.88
C HIS A 211 -6.34 -16.09 -45.85
N ARG A 212 -6.63 -16.31 -44.57
CA ARG A 212 -5.89 -15.72 -43.44
C ARG A 212 -5.57 -16.80 -42.41
N LEU A 213 -4.36 -16.74 -41.87
CA LEU A 213 -3.88 -17.62 -40.82
C LEU A 213 -3.58 -16.78 -39.58
N SER A 214 -3.86 -17.33 -38.40
CA SER A 214 -3.47 -16.69 -37.14
C SER A 214 -3.17 -17.75 -36.08
N TRP A 215 -2.03 -17.59 -35.41
CA TRP A 215 -1.59 -18.48 -34.34
C TRP A 215 -2.06 -18.00 -32.97
N ARG A 216 -2.36 -18.96 -32.09
CA ARG A 216 -2.43 -18.70 -30.65
C ARG A 216 -1.02 -18.36 -30.14
N GLY A 217 -0.91 -17.46 -29.17
CA GLY A 217 0.38 -16.93 -28.70
C GLY A 217 1.34 -17.96 -28.09
N ASP A 218 0.86 -19.13 -27.69
CA ASP A 218 1.67 -20.25 -27.19
C ASP A 218 2.10 -21.25 -28.28
N GLY A 219 1.65 -21.06 -29.54
CA GLY A 219 1.96 -21.94 -30.67
C GLY A 219 1.29 -23.32 -30.61
N THR A 220 0.31 -23.53 -29.73
CA THR A 220 -0.37 -24.83 -29.58
C THR A 220 -1.51 -25.05 -30.58
N TYR A 221 -2.10 -23.97 -31.08
CA TYR A 221 -3.18 -23.98 -32.05
C TYR A 221 -3.00 -22.84 -33.06
N PHE A 222 -3.54 -23.04 -34.26
CA PHE A 222 -3.73 -21.99 -35.24
C PHE A 222 -5.14 -22.04 -35.82
N CYS A 223 -5.59 -20.93 -36.39
CA CYS A 223 -6.85 -20.89 -37.11
C CYS A 223 -6.66 -20.40 -38.55
N CYS A 224 -7.49 -20.93 -39.44
CA CYS A 224 -7.56 -20.56 -40.85
C CYS A 224 -8.95 -20.03 -41.15
N SER A 225 -9.02 -18.81 -41.70
CA SER A 225 -10.24 -18.23 -42.27
C SER A 225 -10.22 -18.41 -43.78
N SER A 226 -11.20 -19.13 -44.30
CA SER A 226 -11.34 -19.41 -45.73
C SER A 226 -12.79 -19.25 -46.19
N LYS A 227 -12.99 -19.01 -47.48
CA LYS A 227 -14.31 -19.06 -48.11
C LYS A 227 -14.57 -20.50 -48.56
N ASP A 228 -15.43 -21.19 -47.83
CA ASP A 228 -15.76 -22.59 -48.15
C ASP A 228 -16.49 -22.66 -49.49
N ALA A 229 -15.88 -23.34 -50.46
CA ALA A 229 -16.40 -23.41 -51.83
C ALA A 229 -17.77 -24.08 -51.92
N ARG A 230 -18.09 -24.99 -50.97
CA ARG A 230 -19.36 -25.74 -50.94
C ARG A 230 -20.48 -24.91 -50.31
N LEU A 231 -20.15 -24.14 -49.28
CA LEU A 231 -21.12 -23.32 -48.54
C LEU A 231 -21.26 -21.89 -49.12
N GLY A 232 -20.33 -21.45 -49.95
CA GLY A 232 -20.32 -20.12 -50.56
C GLY A 232 -20.11 -18.97 -49.56
N ARG A 233 -19.57 -19.26 -48.37
CA ARG A 233 -19.41 -18.31 -47.26
C ARG A 233 -18.11 -18.54 -46.50
N ARG A 234 -17.68 -17.53 -45.74
CA ARG A 234 -16.47 -17.60 -44.92
C ARG A 234 -16.68 -18.43 -43.65
N VAL A 235 -15.69 -19.26 -43.33
CA VAL A 235 -15.67 -20.16 -42.17
C VAL A 235 -14.30 -20.07 -41.53
N ILE A 236 -14.26 -20.10 -40.20
CA ILE A 236 -13.01 -20.15 -39.43
C ILE A 236 -12.85 -21.57 -38.90
N ARG A 237 -11.70 -22.19 -39.19
CA ARG A 237 -11.34 -23.54 -38.72
C ARG A 237 -10.15 -23.46 -37.81
N VAL A 238 -10.21 -24.17 -36.68
CA VAL A 238 -9.14 -24.23 -35.67
C VAL A 238 -8.45 -25.58 -35.76
N TYR A 239 -7.13 -25.55 -35.84
CA TYR A 239 -6.26 -26.72 -35.91
C TYR A 239 -5.35 -26.75 -34.69
N ASN A 240 -4.99 -27.95 -34.25
CA ASN A 240 -3.88 -28.10 -33.29
C ASN A 240 -2.55 -27.87 -34.01
N ARG A 241 -1.46 -28.02 -33.26
CA ARG A 241 -0.11 -27.80 -33.79
C ARG A 241 0.22 -28.72 -34.96
N GLU A 242 -0.25 -29.97 -34.94
CA GLU A 242 -0.02 -30.99 -35.99
C GLU A 242 -0.99 -30.88 -37.18
N ALA A 243 -1.56 -29.69 -37.42
CA ALA A 243 -2.52 -29.41 -38.49
C ALA A 243 -3.76 -30.33 -38.53
N ILE A 244 -4.16 -30.91 -37.40
CA ILE A 244 -5.38 -31.71 -37.24
C ILE A 244 -6.54 -30.79 -36.86
N LEU A 245 -7.64 -30.88 -37.62
CA LEU A 245 -8.83 -30.05 -37.39
C LEU A 245 -9.46 -30.35 -36.03
N GLN A 246 -9.50 -29.33 -35.17
CA GLN A 246 -10.10 -29.40 -33.84
C GLN A 246 -11.56 -28.96 -33.87
N THR A 247 -11.84 -27.78 -34.43
CA THR A 247 -13.19 -27.21 -34.48
C THR A 247 -13.43 -26.37 -35.73
N THR A 248 -14.70 -26.25 -36.11
CA THR A 248 -15.18 -25.37 -37.16
C THR A 248 -16.14 -24.36 -36.55
N SER A 249 -15.99 -23.08 -36.91
CA SER A 249 -16.81 -22.00 -36.37
C SER A 249 -18.29 -22.18 -36.68
N GLU A 250 -19.16 -21.75 -35.78
CA GLU A 250 -20.58 -21.64 -36.09
C GLU A 250 -20.82 -20.72 -37.29
N SER A 251 -21.92 -20.94 -38.00
CA SER A 251 -22.20 -20.14 -39.18
C SER A 251 -22.62 -18.72 -38.80
N VAL A 252 -21.86 -17.74 -39.27
CA VAL A 252 -22.15 -16.32 -39.13
C VAL A 252 -22.41 -15.71 -40.50
N ASP A 253 -23.53 -15.00 -40.63
CA ASP A 253 -23.90 -14.31 -41.87
C ASP A 253 -22.97 -13.13 -42.15
N MET A 254 -22.60 -12.90 -43.41
CA MET A 254 -21.76 -11.78 -43.86
C MET A 254 -20.45 -11.60 -43.05
N LEU A 255 -19.83 -12.72 -42.66
CA LEU A 255 -18.50 -12.74 -42.07
C LEU A 255 -17.45 -12.30 -43.09
N GLU A 256 -16.48 -11.50 -42.65
CA GLU A 256 -15.42 -10.89 -43.49
C GLU A 256 -14.04 -11.50 -43.23
N HIS A 257 -13.06 -11.11 -44.05
CA HIS A 257 -11.72 -11.69 -44.09
C HIS A 257 -10.86 -11.45 -42.85
N GLY A 258 -11.04 -10.31 -42.15
CA GLY A 258 -10.20 -9.94 -41.00
C GLY A 258 -10.13 -11.07 -39.96
N LEU A 259 -8.91 -11.41 -39.54
CA LEU A 259 -8.65 -12.52 -38.62
C LEU A 259 -7.46 -12.19 -37.70
N SER A 260 -7.66 -12.30 -36.39
CA SER A 260 -6.56 -12.22 -35.44
C SER A 260 -6.89 -12.97 -34.15
N TRP A 261 -6.07 -13.96 -33.79
CA TRP A 261 -6.18 -14.65 -32.51
C TRP A 261 -5.50 -13.81 -31.42
N ARG A 262 -6.24 -13.47 -30.37
CA ARG A 262 -5.69 -12.84 -29.18
C ARG A 262 -4.59 -13.74 -28.56
N PRO A 263 -3.35 -13.26 -28.36
CA PRO A 263 -2.24 -14.11 -27.90
C PRO A 263 -2.50 -14.87 -26.60
N SER A 264 -3.28 -14.30 -25.66
CA SER A 264 -3.72 -15.00 -24.44
C SER A 264 -4.61 -16.22 -24.67
N GLY A 265 -5.14 -16.39 -25.89
CA GLY A 265 -5.81 -17.60 -26.37
C GLY A 265 -7.34 -17.61 -26.30
N ASN A 266 -7.95 -16.68 -25.55
CA ASN A 266 -9.38 -16.76 -25.27
C ASN A 266 -10.33 -16.27 -26.38
N LEU A 267 -9.87 -15.41 -27.30
CA LEU A 267 -10.73 -14.81 -28.33
C LEU A 267 -10.03 -14.79 -29.70
N ILE A 268 -10.76 -15.16 -30.74
CA ILE A 268 -10.41 -15.00 -32.16
C ILE A 268 -11.27 -13.86 -32.70
N ALA A 269 -10.66 -12.76 -33.09
CA ALA A 269 -11.35 -11.59 -33.62
C ALA A 269 -11.57 -11.73 -35.13
N SER A 270 -12.76 -11.37 -35.59
CA SER A 270 -13.11 -11.23 -37.00
C SER A 270 -14.10 -10.08 -37.18
N SER A 271 -14.43 -9.74 -38.43
CA SER A 271 -15.33 -8.65 -38.78
C SER A 271 -16.61 -9.19 -39.42
N GLN A 272 -17.76 -8.58 -39.10
CA GLN A 272 -19.06 -8.93 -39.64
C GLN A 272 -19.77 -7.67 -40.15
N ARG A 273 -20.10 -7.65 -41.44
CA ARG A 273 -20.89 -6.58 -42.04
C ARG A 273 -22.35 -6.94 -42.05
N LEU A 274 -23.19 -6.21 -41.33
CA LEU A 274 -24.65 -6.31 -41.44
C LEU A 274 -25.22 -5.08 -42.15
N PRO A 275 -26.45 -5.12 -42.69
CA PRO A 275 -27.00 -4.01 -43.47
C PRO A 275 -27.06 -2.65 -42.76
N HIS A 276 -27.03 -2.64 -41.42
CA HIS A 276 -27.18 -1.43 -40.60
C HIS A 276 -26.08 -1.27 -39.53
N ARG A 277 -25.13 -2.22 -39.45
CA ARG A 277 -24.06 -2.20 -38.43
C ARG A 277 -22.82 -2.95 -38.92
N HIS A 278 -21.65 -2.49 -38.49
CA HIS A 278 -20.37 -3.16 -38.74
C HIS A 278 -19.80 -3.59 -37.39
N ASP A 279 -19.73 -4.89 -37.16
CA ASP A 279 -19.36 -5.44 -35.86
C ASP A 279 -18.00 -6.13 -35.95
N ILE A 280 -17.16 -5.91 -34.95
CA ILE A 280 -16.06 -6.82 -34.64
C ILE A 280 -16.64 -7.92 -33.76
N VAL A 281 -16.55 -9.15 -34.22
CA VAL A 281 -17.11 -10.34 -33.60
C VAL A 281 -15.98 -11.23 -33.09
N PHE A 282 -16.24 -11.98 -32.02
CA PHE A 282 -15.25 -12.87 -31.46
C PHE A 282 -15.73 -14.32 -31.44
N PHE A 283 -14.79 -15.24 -31.61
CA PHE A 283 -15.00 -16.68 -31.49
C PHE A 283 -14.06 -17.26 -30.42
N GLU A 284 -14.51 -18.32 -29.76
CA GLU A 284 -13.65 -19.13 -28.89
C GLU A 284 -13.02 -20.29 -29.67
N ARG A 285 -12.04 -20.97 -29.06
CA ARG A 285 -11.42 -22.19 -29.61
C ARG A 285 -12.44 -23.27 -29.99
N ASN A 286 -13.57 -23.33 -29.28
CA ASN A 286 -14.63 -24.30 -29.55
C ASN A 286 -15.46 -23.99 -30.82
N GLY A 287 -15.15 -22.90 -31.53
CA GLY A 287 -15.87 -22.45 -32.73
C GLY A 287 -17.15 -21.65 -32.45
N LEU A 288 -17.52 -21.44 -31.19
CA LEU A 288 -18.73 -20.67 -30.83
C LEU A 288 -18.41 -19.17 -30.77
N ARG A 289 -19.40 -18.35 -31.14
CA ARG A 289 -19.30 -16.88 -31.02
C ARG A 289 -19.41 -16.45 -29.56
N HIS A 290 -18.49 -15.60 -29.12
CA HIS A 290 -18.43 -15.08 -27.76
C HIS A 290 -18.21 -13.56 -27.74
N GLY A 291 -19.30 -12.80 -27.80
CA GLY A 291 -19.28 -11.33 -27.70
C GLY A 291 -19.00 -10.62 -29.02
N GLU A 292 -19.25 -9.31 -29.02
CA GLU A 292 -19.09 -8.41 -30.17
C GLU A 292 -19.00 -6.96 -29.70
N PHE A 293 -18.47 -6.08 -30.55
CA PHE A 293 -18.67 -4.63 -30.43
C PHE A 293 -18.86 -3.99 -31.81
N THR A 294 -19.67 -2.94 -31.86
CA THR A 294 -20.00 -2.25 -33.12
C THR A 294 -19.04 -1.08 -33.36
N LEU A 295 -18.48 -1.01 -34.57
CA LEU A 295 -17.68 0.12 -35.05
C LEU A 295 -18.56 1.35 -35.26
N ARG A 296 -18.06 2.53 -34.89
CA ARG A 296 -18.79 3.80 -34.97
C ARG A 296 -18.53 4.49 -36.32
N GLU A 297 -18.67 3.73 -37.40
CA GLU A 297 -18.28 4.14 -38.76
C GLU A 297 -19.48 4.22 -39.72
N GLU A 298 -19.30 4.94 -40.82
CA GLU A 298 -20.26 4.94 -41.92
C GLU A 298 -20.31 3.58 -42.62
N THR A 299 -21.46 3.25 -43.22
CA THR A 299 -21.71 1.97 -43.91
C THR A 299 -20.79 1.71 -45.12
N SER A 300 -20.10 2.74 -45.62
CA SER A 300 -19.15 2.66 -46.73
C SER A 300 -17.73 2.23 -46.31
N THR A 301 -17.45 2.13 -45.00
CA THR A 301 -16.09 1.93 -44.46
C THR A 301 -15.71 0.47 -44.43
N VAL A 302 -14.66 0.05 -45.15
CA VAL A 302 -14.23 -1.36 -45.22
C VAL A 302 -13.21 -1.68 -44.12
N VAL A 303 -13.35 -2.82 -43.43
CA VAL A 303 -12.29 -3.35 -42.53
C VAL A 303 -11.29 -4.13 -43.38
N ARG A 304 -10.01 -3.79 -43.29
CA ARG A 304 -8.92 -4.44 -44.04
C ARG A 304 -8.24 -5.54 -43.23
N GLU A 305 -7.74 -5.19 -42.05
CA GLU A 305 -7.02 -6.15 -41.20
C GLU A 305 -7.28 -5.87 -39.72
N LEU A 306 -7.11 -6.92 -38.92
CA LEU A 306 -7.19 -6.89 -37.46
C LEU A 306 -5.86 -7.38 -36.91
N ALA A 307 -5.32 -6.71 -35.89
CA ALA A 307 -4.08 -7.13 -35.27
C ALA A 307 -4.12 -6.93 -33.76
N TRP A 308 -4.06 -8.03 -33.01
CA TRP A 308 -3.78 -8.00 -31.58
C TRP A 308 -2.30 -7.75 -31.32
N ASN A 309 -2.02 -6.95 -30.29
CA ASN A 309 -0.66 -6.80 -29.80
C ASN A 309 -0.21 -8.01 -28.96
N CYS A 310 1.11 -8.15 -28.75
CA CYS A 310 1.68 -9.36 -28.14
C CYS A 310 1.23 -9.60 -26.68
N ASP A 311 0.89 -8.57 -25.91
CA ASP A 311 0.40 -8.70 -24.53
C ASP A 311 -1.14 -8.79 -24.41
N SER A 312 -1.85 -8.84 -25.54
CA SER A 312 -3.31 -9.00 -25.60
C SER A 312 -4.13 -7.83 -25.02
N THR A 313 -3.54 -6.65 -24.85
CA THR A 313 -4.23 -5.48 -24.26
C THR A 313 -4.87 -4.54 -25.29
N VAL A 314 -4.38 -4.52 -26.53
CA VAL A 314 -4.85 -3.62 -27.60
C VAL A 314 -5.13 -4.40 -28.89
N LEU A 315 -6.29 -4.13 -29.48
CA LEU A 315 -6.67 -4.58 -30.82
C LEU A 315 -6.59 -3.40 -31.79
N ALA A 316 -5.71 -3.47 -32.78
CA ALA A 316 -5.70 -2.54 -33.90
C ALA A 316 -6.72 -2.99 -34.96
N VAL A 317 -7.53 -2.03 -35.43
CA VAL A 317 -8.49 -2.22 -36.52
C VAL A 317 -8.10 -1.28 -37.65
N TRP A 318 -7.68 -1.85 -38.77
CA TRP A 318 -7.38 -1.07 -39.98
C TRP A 318 -8.64 -0.93 -40.83
N LEU A 319 -9.05 0.32 -41.03
CA LEU A 319 -10.21 0.71 -41.81
C LEU A 319 -9.82 1.48 -43.07
N GLN A 320 -10.59 1.27 -44.13
CA GLN A 320 -10.55 2.06 -45.35
C GLN A 320 -11.84 2.88 -45.47
N ARG A 321 -11.72 4.19 -45.23
CA ARG A 321 -12.80 5.17 -45.44
C ARG A 321 -12.73 5.75 -46.86
N THR A 322 -13.79 6.44 -47.25
CA THR A 322 -13.83 7.24 -48.50
C THR A 322 -12.82 8.39 -48.47
N SER A 323 -12.52 8.93 -47.29
CA SER A 323 -11.58 10.03 -47.07
C SER A 323 -10.11 9.60 -46.99
N GLY A 324 -9.82 8.30 -46.89
CA GLY A 324 -8.48 7.79 -46.65
C GLY A 324 -8.46 6.53 -45.80
N SER A 325 -7.26 6.07 -45.46
CA SER A 325 -7.07 4.94 -44.56
C SER A 325 -7.03 5.42 -43.11
N CYS A 326 -7.49 4.63 -42.16
CA CYS A 326 -7.30 4.91 -40.74
C CYS A 326 -7.07 3.65 -39.91
N ILE A 327 -6.37 3.81 -38.79
CA ILE A 327 -6.12 2.74 -37.83
C ILE A 327 -6.70 3.17 -36.49
N GLN A 328 -7.58 2.34 -35.93
CA GLN A 328 -8.17 2.55 -34.62
C GLN A 328 -7.60 1.57 -33.61
N LEU A 329 -7.23 2.06 -32.42
CA LEU A 329 -6.72 1.24 -31.33
C LEU A 329 -7.81 1.03 -30.27
N TRP A 330 -8.27 -0.20 -30.16
CA TRP A 330 -9.38 -0.62 -29.30
C TRP A 330 -8.88 -1.40 -28.09
N THR A 331 -9.53 -1.16 -26.95
CA THR A 331 -9.16 -1.77 -25.66
C THR A 331 -10.44 -2.21 -24.94
N MET A 332 -10.38 -3.31 -24.20
CA MET A 332 -11.54 -3.82 -23.45
C MET A 332 -11.33 -3.67 -21.95
N ASN A 333 -12.33 -3.15 -21.24
CA ASN A 333 -12.38 -3.16 -19.79
C ASN A 333 -13.83 -3.25 -19.31
N ASN A 334 -14.12 -4.04 -18.27
CA ASN A 334 -15.49 -4.31 -17.79
C ASN A 334 -16.44 -4.74 -18.91
N TYR A 335 -15.98 -5.57 -19.85
CA TYR A 335 -16.72 -6.00 -21.04
C TYR A 335 -17.20 -4.86 -21.97
N LYS A 336 -16.69 -3.63 -21.78
CA LYS A 336 -16.90 -2.51 -22.69
C LYS A 336 -15.63 -2.27 -23.49
N TRP A 337 -15.82 -2.05 -24.79
CA TRP A 337 -14.76 -1.66 -25.72
C TRP A 337 -14.65 -0.13 -25.81
N TYR A 338 -13.41 0.34 -25.79
CA TYR A 338 -13.04 1.75 -25.85
C TYR A 338 -12.05 1.96 -26.99
N MET A 339 -12.35 2.90 -27.89
CA MET A 339 -11.36 3.38 -28.86
C MET A 339 -10.49 4.44 -28.17
N LYS A 340 -9.18 4.19 -28.09
CA LYS A 340 -8.24 5.02 -27.33
C LYS A 340 -7.42 5.95 -28.20
N GLN A 341 -7.20 5.57 -29.45
CA GLN A 341 -6.42 6.34 -30.42
C GLN A 341 -6.97 6.07 -31.83
N GLU A 342 -6.85 7.07 -32.68
CA GLU A 342 -7.11 6.99 -34.11
C GLU A 342 -5.97 7.67 -34.88
N LEU A 343 -5.41 6.94 -35.83
CA LEU A 343 -4.40 7.43 -36.76
C LEU A 343 -5.06 7.64 -38.12
N LEU A 344 -4.92 8.84 -38.67
CA LEU A 344 -5.51 9.23 -39.95
C LEU A 344 -4.47 9.28 -41.05
N TYR A 345 -4.77 8.65 -42.19
CA TYR A 345 -3.93 8.57 -43.37
C TYR A 345 -4.72 9.06 -44.59
N ASN A 346 -4.95 10.38 -44.64
CA ASN A 346 -5.88 11.04 -45.57
C ASN A 346 -5.21 11.74 -46.77
N GLY A 347 -3.92 11.48 -47.04
CA GLY A 347 -3.16 12.06 -48.16
C GLY A 347 -3.07 11.17 -49.40
N GLU A 348 -2.79 11.74 -50.57
CA GLU A 348 -2.51 10.98 -51.80
C GLU A 348 -1.28 10.07 -51.62
N GLY A 349 -1.47 8.76 -51.78
CA GLY A 349 -0.42 7.75 -51.52
C GLY A 349 -0.17 7.46 -50.03
N SER A 350 -0.86 8.13 -49.11
CA SER A 350 -0.69 7.89 -47.68
C SER A 350 -1.47 6.69 -47.15
N SER A 351 -2.29 6.03 -47.98
CA SER A 351 -3.04 4.82 -47.60
C SER A 351 -2.12 3.78 -46.96
N VAL A 352 -2.59 3.13 -45.90
CA VAL A 352 -1.86 2.03 -45.27
C VAL A 352 -1.79 0.86 -46.26
N ALA A 353 -0.65 0.18 -46.29
CA ALA A 353 -0.43 -1.04 -47.06
C ALA A 353 -0.17 -2.24 -46.13
N SER A 354 0.53 -2.01 -45.02
CA SER A 354 0.88 -3.06 -44.07
C SER A 354 0.87 -2.56 -42.63
N LEU A 355 0.47 -3.43 -41.70
CA LEU A 355 0.30 -3.15 -40.27
C LEU A 355 0.87 -4.31 -39.45
N GLN A 356 1.80 -4.04 -38.53
CA GLN A 356 2.32 -5.05 -37.61
C GLN A 356 2.60 -4.46 -36.22
N TRP A 357 2.19 -5.17 -35.18
CA TRP A 357 2.67 -4.89 -33.83
C TRP A 357 4.08 -5.42 -33.66
N ASP A 358 4.88 -4.72 -32.87
CA ASP A 358 6.19 -5.22 -32.44
C ASP A 358 6.03 -6.53 -31.64
N VAL A 359 6.92 -7.49 -31.90
CA VAL A 359 6.83 -8.84 -31.33
C VAL A 359 7.12 -8.84 -29.82
N GLU A 360 8.02 -7.96 -29.36
CA GLU A 360 8.38 -7.84 -27.94
C GLU A 360 7.77 -6.59 -27.28
N ALA A 361 7.75 -5.47 -28.00
CA ALA A 361 7.29 -4.20 -27.48
C ALA A 361 5.79 -3.97 -27.75
N ALA A 362 4.93 -4.55 -26.91
CA ALA A 362 3.46 -4.57 -27.05
C ALA A 362 2.73 -3.25 -27.42
N LEU A 363 3.33 -2.08 -27.18
CA LEU A 363 2.74 -0.76 -27.50
C LEU A 363 3.53 -0.02 -28.59
N VAL A 364 4.27 -0.73 -29.42
CA VAL A 364 4.96 -0.21 -30.61
C VAL A 364 4.27 -0.77 -31.85
N LEU A 365 3.77 0.13 -32.69
CA LEU A 365 3.05 -0.20 -33.91
C LEU A 365 3.86 0.26 -35.12
N HIS A 366 4.09 -0.67 -36.05
CA HIS A 366 4.78 -0.44 -37.31
C HIS A 366 3.76 -0.38 -38.44
N VAL A 367 3.85 0.66 -39.27
CA VAL A 367 2.91 0.92 -40.37
C VAL A 367 3.69 1.28 -41.62
N VAL A 368 3.36 0.65 -42.74
CA VAL A 368 3.91 0.99 -44.06
C VAL A 368 2.78 1.48 -44.96
N THR A 369 3.01 2.55 -45.71
CA THR A 369 2.02 3.12 -46.65
C THR A 369 2.26 2.69 -48.10
N GLU A 370 1.23 2.78 -48.93
CA GLU A 370 1.27 2.52 -50.38
C GLU A 370 2.24 3.46 -51.12
N SER A 371 2.61 4.60 -50.55
CA SER A 371 3.66 5.49 -51.11
C SER A 371 5.09 5.05 -50.80
N GLY A 372 5.26 3.95 -50.06
CA GLY A 372 6.56 3.50 -49.58
C GLY A 372 7.10 4.31 -48.40
N SER A 373 6.22 4.88 -47.55
CA SER A 373 6.66 5.48 -46.29
C SER A 373 6.52 4.49 -45.14
N PHE A 374 7.44 4.59 -44.16
CA PHE A 374 7.41 3.78 -42.95
C PHE A 374 7.15 4.66 -41.73
N GLN A 375 6.31 4.18 -40.81
CA GLN A 375 5.97 4.82 -39.56
C GLN A 375 6.12 3.87 -38.39
N ARG A 376 6.86 4.29 -37.36
CA ARG A 376 6.94 3.63 -36.06
C ARG A 376 6.28 4.50 -35.01
N ASN A 377 5.17 4.01 -34.45
CA ASN A 377 4.38 4.70 -33.42
C ASN A 377 4.56 3.99 -32.08
N GLN A 378 5.04 4.72 -31.07
CA GLN A 378 5.23 4.17 -29.71
C GLN A 378 4.25 4.80 -28.74
N TYR A 379 3.53 3.97 -27.98
CA TYR A 379 2.53 4.40 -27.01
C TYR A 379 2.90 4.02 -25.57
N CYS A 380 2.27 4.70 -24.61
CA CYS A 380 2.20 4.26 -23.22
C CYS A 380 0.79 4.41 -22.66
N TRP A 381 0.52 3.66 -21.59
CA TRP A 381 -0.69 3.87 -20.79
C TRP A 381 -0.54 5.13 -19.94
N ASP A 382 -1.58 5.95 -19.87
CA ASP A 382 -1.55 7.20 -19.10
C ASP A 382 -2.88 7.47 -18.40
N ASN A 383 -2.86 8.28 -17.34
CA ASN A 383 -4.05 8.75 -16.64
C ASN A 383 -4.13 10.27 -16.79
N TYR A 384 -5.12 10.77 -17.52
CA TYR A 384 -5.35 12.20 -17.61
C TYR A 384 -6.13 12.65 -16.37
N ILE A 385 -5.44 13.27 -15.42
CA ILE A 385 -5.99 13.69 -14.13
C ILE A 385 -5.65 15.15 -13.83
N ASN A 386 -6.49 15.81 -13.03
CA ASN A 386 -6.15 17.10 -12.42
C ASN A 386 -5.19 16.88 -11.23
N GLU A 387 -3.92 17.20 -11.43
CA GLU A 387 -2.82 17.07 -10.46
C GLU A 387 -2.60 18.31 -9.59
N MET A 388 -3.39 19.38 -9.76
CA MET A 388 -3.19 20.63 -9.03
C MET A 388 -3.37 20.45 -7.52
N LEU A 389 -2.38 20.83 -6.71
CA LEU A 389 -2.45 20.77 -5.25
C LEU A 389 -3.32 21.94 -4.74
N SER A 390 -4.63 21.73 -4.70
CA SER A 390 -5.59 22.70 -4.18
C SER A 390 -6.69 22.00 -3.37
N SER A 391 -7.19 22.66 -2.32
CA SER A 391 -8.33 22.16 -1.52
C SER A 391 -9.60 22.00 -2.35
N ASP A 392 -9.75 22.81 -3.40
CA ASP A 392 -10.90 22.85 -4.29
C ASP A 392 -10.70 22.02 -5.58
N ASN A 393 -9.60 21.26 -5.69
CA ASN A 393 -9.39 20.31 -6.79
C ASN A 393 -10.42 19.17 -6.69
N LEU A 394 -11.25 19.00 -7.71
CA LEU A 394 -12.31 17.97 -7.75
C LEU A 394 -11.79 16.53 -7.94
N GLY A 395 -10.51 16.36 -8.23
CA GLY A 395 -9.89 15.09 -8.64
C GLY A 395 -10.49 14.57 -9.93
N THR A 396 -10.62 15.45 -10.91
CA THR A 396 -11.22 15.14 -12.20
C THR A 396 -10.33 14.20 -12.99
N VAL A 397 -10.91 13.11 -13.48
CA VAL A 397 -10.24 12.15 -14.37
C VAL A 397 -10.98 12.11 -15.70
N ALA A 398 -10.21 12.15 -16.78
CA ALA A 398 -10.70 12.10 -18.14
C ALA A 398 -10.31 10.77 -18.82
N VAL A 399 -11.29 10.12 -19.44
CA VAL A 399 -11.12 8.84 -20.14
C VAL A 399 -11.61 8.99 -21.59
N VAL A 400 -10.77 8.61 -22.54
CA VAL A 400 -11.06 8.67 -23.98
C VAL A 400 -11.87 7.44 -24.41
N ASP A 401 -12.93 7.68 -25.19
CA ASP A 401 -13.71 6.68 -25.91
C ASP A 401 -14.04 7.20 -27.31
N GLY A 402 -13.00 7.26 -28.15
CA GLY A 402 -13.02 7.88 -29.47
C GLY A 402 -13.31 9.37 -29.41
N ALA A 403 -14.40 9.78 -30.04
CA ALA A 403 -14.89 11.16 -30.01
C ALA A 403 -15.62 11.52 -28.70
N ASN A 404 -15.76 10.59 -27.76
CA ASN A 404 -16.41 10.83 -26.47
C ASN A 404 -15.36 10.97 -25.36
N LEU A 405 -15.39 12.11 -24.67
CA LEU A 405 -14.62 12.41 -23.46
C LEU A 405 -15.45 12.07 -22.22
N MET A 406 -15.09 11.00 -21.54
CA MET A 406 -15.76 10.56 -20.31
C MET A 406 -15.07 11.19 -19.09
N VAL A 407 -15.79 12.00 -18.33
CA VAL A 407 -15.23 12.80 -17.22
C VAL A 407 -15.85 12.39 -15.88
N THR A 408 -15.03 12.18 -14.85
CA THR A 408 -15.48 11.84 -13.49
C THR A 408 -14.71 12.63 -12.42
N PRO A 409 -15.37 13.56 -11.69
CA PRO A 409 -14.78 14.29 -10.55
C PRO A 409 -14.92 13.50 -9.23
N PHE A 410 -13.86 12.77 -8.86
CA PHE A 410 -13.90 11.79 -7.75
C PHE A 410 -14.14 12.37 -6.35
N ARG A 411 -13.87 13.67 -6.14
CA ARG A 411 -14.18 14.32 -4.84
C ARG A 411 -15.69 14.36 -4.57
N VAL A 412 -16.51 14.47 -5.62
CA VAL A 412 -17.96 14.67 -5.51
C VAL A 412 -18.73 13.43 -5.94
N MET A 413 -18.25 12.70 -6.95
CA MET A 413 -18.95 11.56 -7.54
C MET A 413 -17.97 10.41 -7.80
N ASN A 414 -18.21 9.26 -7.16
CA ASN A 414 -17.41 8.06 -7.36
C ASN A 414 -18.10 7.11 -8.35
N VAL A 415 -18.17 7.53 -9.62
CA VAL A 415 -18.87 6.78 -10.68
C VAL A 415 -17.96 5.64 -11.17
N PRO A 416 -18.40 4.36 -11.12
CA PRO A 416 -17.57 3.23 -11.55
C PRO A 416 -17.53 3.11 -13.08
N PRO A 417 -16.40 2.69 -13.68
CA PRO A 417 -16.35 2.27 -15.07
C PRO A 417 -17.30 1.08 -15.30
N PRO A 418 -17.99 0.98 -16.45
CA PRO A 418 -17.78 1.78 -17.65
C PRO A 418 -18.47 3.14 -17.69
N MET A 419 -19.23 3.52 -16.65
CA MET A 419 -19.95 4.79 -16.59
C MET A 419 -19.01 5.95 -16.24
N SER A 420 -19.46 7.18 -16.50
CA SER A 420 -18.80 8.42 -16.10
C SER A 420 -19.82 9.43 -15.58
N ALA A 421 -19.37 10.51 -14.93
CA ALA A 421 -20.28 11.56 -14.49
C ALA A 421 -20.80 12.38 -15.69
N PHE A 422 -19.92 12.68 -16.65
CA PHE A 422 -20.26 13.36 -17.89
C PHE A 422 -19.65 12.63 -19.09
N THR A 423 -20.30 12.75 -20.26
CA THR A 423 -19.77 12.27 -21.55
C THR A 423 -19.90 13.41 -22.55
N LEU A 424 -18.78 14.04 -22.88
CA LEU A 424 -18.71 15.18 -23.79
C LEU A 424 -18.33 14.67 -25.18
N THR A 425 -19.10 14.99 -26.21
CA THR A 425 -18.79 14.55 -27.58
C THR A 425 -18.11 15.68 -28.36
N VAL A 426 -16.98 15.36 -28.98
CA VAL A 426 -16.19 16.22 -29.87
C VAL A 426 -16.34 15.76 -31.34
N PRO A 427 -15.98 16.58 -32.34
CA PRO A 427 -16.19 16.21 -33.74
C PRO A 427 -15.25 15.10 -34.28
N TYR A 428 -14.09 14.90 -33.66
CA TYR A 428 -13.09 13.91 -34.08
C TYR A 428 -12.59 13.10 -32.88
N ALA A 429 -11.93 11.97 -33.15
CA ALA A 429 -11.31 11.14 -32.13
C ALA A 429 -10.32 11.94 -31.28
N ILE A 430 -10.31 11.72 -29.96
CA ILE A 430 -9.41 12.40 -29.03
C ILE A 430 -8.06 11.70 -29.01
N GLN A 431 -6.96 12.47 -29.10
CA GLN A 431 -5.59 11.98 -29.02
C GLN A 431 -4.93 12.24 -27.66
N HIS A 432 -5.06 13.45 -27.12
CA HIS A 432 -4.41 13.85 -25.87
C HIS A 432 -5.23 14.88 -25.10
N ILE A 433 -5.13 14.90 -23.78
CA ILE A 433 -5.85 15.85 -22.92
C ILE A 433 -4.87 16.51 -21.95
N SER A 434 -4.97 17.82 -21.79
CA SER A 434 -4.27 18.58 -20.76
C SER A 434 -5.28 19.29 -19.88
N PHE A 435 -5.04 19.28 -18.57
CA PHE A 435 -5.74 20.15 -17.64
C PHE A 435 -5.00 21.50 -17.53
N SER A 436 -5.73 22.58 -17.24
CA SER A 436 -5.20 23.95 -17.16
C SER A 436 -4.79 24.34 -15.72
N THR A 437 -4.43 25.60 -15.47
CA THR A 437 -4.28 26.15 -14.11
C THR A 437 -5.49 26.97 -13.65
N LEU A 438 -6.48 27.18 -14.53
CA LEU A 438 -7.73 27.89 -14.24
C LEU A 438 -8.68 27.01 -13.41
N HIS A 439 -9.57 27.64 -12.66
CA HIS A 439 -10.61 26.96 -11.87
C HIS A 439 -10.06 25.82 -11.00
N HIS A 440 -8.89 26.01 -10.37
CA HIS A 440 -8.17 24.98 -9.61
C HIS A 440 -7.85 23.70 -10.41
N GLY A 441 -7.57 23.87 -11.69
CA GLY A 441 -7.06 22.84 -12.60
C GLY A 441 -8.09 21.94 -13.27
N ASP A 442 -9.38 22.30 -13.23
CA ASP A 442 -10.46 21.44 -13.77
C ASP A 442 -10.86 21.76 -15.22
N ASP A 443 -10.40 22.88 -15.80
CA ASP A 443 -10.61 23.17 -17.22
C ASP A 443 -9.68 22.29 -18.08
N MET A 444 -10.16 21.92 -19.28
CA MET A 444 -9.51 20.93 -20.12
C MET A 444 -9.25 21.47 -21.53
N ALA A 445 -8.07 21.17 -22.07
CA ALA A 445 -7.74 21.28 -23.49
C ALA A 445 -7.64 19.86 -24.07
N VAL A 446 -8.34 19.61 -25.18
CA VAL A 446 -8.50 18.29 -25.78
C VAL A 446 -7.97 18.31 -27.21
N LEU A 447 -6.85 17.65 -27.45
CA LEU A 447 -6.26 17.48 -28.79
C LEU A 447 -7.04 16.40 -29.56
N LEU A 448 -7.45 16.74 -30.77
CA LEU A 448 -8.22 15.90 -31.66
C LEU A 448 -7.34 15.34 -32.79
N ALA A 449 -7.78 14.23 -33.40
CA ALA A 449 -7.04 13.55 -34.47
C ALA A 449 -6.80 14.40 -35.72
N ASP A 450 -7.66 15.39 -35.97
CA ASP A 450 -7.54 16.37 -37.05
C ASP A 450 -6.69 17.60 -36.67
N GLN A 451 -5.90 17.51 -35.60
CA GLN A 451 -4.96 18.54 -35.15
C GLN A 451 -5.60 19.84 -34.61
N ARG A 452 -6.92 19.81 -34.34
CA ARG A 452 -7.61 20.87 -33.59
C ARG A 452 -7.58 20.61 -32.09
N VAL A 453 -7.68 21.68 -31.30
CA VAL A 453 -7.78 21.62 -29.83
C VAL A 453 -9.11 22.22 -29.38
N ALA A 454 -9.91 21.43 -28.68
CA ALA A 454 -11.16 21.87 -28.05
C ALA A 454 -10.93 22.27 -26.59
N PHE A 455 -11.47 23.42 -26.17
CA PHE A 455 -11.33 23.94 -24.80
C PHE A 455 -12.64 23.83 -24.04
N TYR A 456 -12.60 23.28 -22.83
CA TYR A 456 -13.75 23.12 -21.94
C TYR A 456 -13.54 23.86 -20.62
N GLU A 457 -14.57 24.58 -20.17
CA GLU A 457 -14.65 25.28 -18.89
C GLU A 457 -15.54 24.52 -17.90
N MET A 458 -15.05 24.33 -16.67
CA MET A 458 -15.83 23.79 -15.56
C MET A 458 -16.56 24.94 -14.84
N ALA A 459 -17.82 25.17 -15.22
CA ALA A 459 -18.54 26.42 -14.95
C ALA A 459 -18.74 26.78 -13.45
N ASP A 460 -19.17 25.84 -12.60
CA ASP A 460 -19.45 26.12 -11.18
C ASP A 460 -19.30 24.87 -10.29
N LYS A 461 -18.42 24.96 -9.29
CA LYS A 461 -18.15 23.89 -8.33
C LYS A 461 -19.07 23.89 -7.12
N THR A 462 -19.94 24.88 -6.95
CA THR A 462 -20.81 25.05 -5.78
C THR A 462 -22.20 24.46 -5.99
N THR A 463 -22.71 24.48 -7.22
CA THR A 463 -24.01 23.89 -7.58
C THR A 463 -24.00 22.36 -7.45
N ARG A 464 -25.11 21.81 -6.94
CA ARG A 464 -25.32 20.36 -6.77
C ARG A 464 -26.69 19.99 -7.36
N PRO A 465 -26.77 19.03 -8.32
CA PRO A 465 -25.67 18.29 -8.93
C PRO A 465 -24.71 19.20 -9.72
N LEU A 466 -23.46 18.75 -9.90
CA LEU A 466 -22.46 19.50 -10.67
C LEU A 466 -22.94 19.67 -12.13
N PRO A 467 -22.81 20.88 -12.72
CA PRO A 467 -23.12 21.09 -14.12
C PRO A 467 -22.09 20.43 -15.04
N GLU A 468 -22.51 20.14 -16.27
CA GLU A 468 -21.66 19.59 -17.32
C GLU A 468 -20.63 20.64 -17.78
N PRO A 469 -19.36 20.25 -18.07
CA PRO A 469 -18.35 21.15 -18.62
C PRO A 469 -18.79 21.79 -19.95
N LYS A 470 -18.58 23.10 -20.08
CA LYS A 470 -19.02 23.88 -21.26
C LYS A 470 -17.90 23.99 -22.28
N LEU A 471 -18.18 23.67 -23.55
CA LEU A 471 -17.26 23.93 -24.67
C LEU A 471 -17.13 25.44 -24.90
N LEU A 472 -15.90 25.95 -24.85
CA LEU A 472 -15.55 27.34 -25.15
C LEU A 472 -15.34 27.56 -26.64
N GLY A 473 -14.71 26.60 -27.32
CA GLY A 473 -14.48 26.63 -28.76
C GLY A 473 -13.29 25.76 -29.18
N LEU A 474 -12.95 25.82 -30.46
CA LEU A 474 -11.88 25.03 -31.07
C LEU A 474 -10.86 25.96 -31.75
N ILE A 475 -9.59 25.60 -31.69
CA ILE A 475 -8.51 26.22 -32.49
C ILE A 475 -7.79 25.15 -33.30
N GLU A 476 -7.16 25.55 -34.39
CA GLU A 476 -6.29 24.70 -35.21
C GLU A 476 -4.84 24.86 -34.76
N LEU A 477 -4.18 23.75 -34.42
CA LEU A 477 -2.84 23.78 -33.82
C LEU A 477 -1.74 23.39 -34.81
N ALA A 478 -2.01 22.57 -35.81
CA ALA A 478 -1.09 22.31 -36.92
C ALA A 478 -1.62 22.96 -38.19
N GLU A 479 -0.84 23.86 -38.81
CA GLU A 479 -1.21 24.50 -40.09
C GLU A 479 -0.61 23.77 -41.31
N ILE A 480 0.45 22.99 -41.09
CA ILE A 480 1.21 22.30 -42.12
C ILE A 480 0.87 20.81 -42.09
N PRO A 481 0.50 20.18 -43.23
CA PRO A 481 0.13 18.76 -43.27
C PRO A 481 1.23 17.79 -42.81
N SER A 482 2.51 18.15 -42.96
CA SER A 482 3.66 17.32 -42.54
C SER A 482 3.90 17.34 -41.03
N VAL A 483 3.30 18.31 -40.31
CA VAL A 483 3.50 18.51 -38.87
C VAL A 483 2.32 17.93 -38.11
N SER A 484 2.63 17.11 -37.12
CA SER A 484 1.62 16.52 -36.23
C SER A 484 1.95 16.81 -34.77
N VAL A 485 0.98 17.35 -34.04
CA VAL A 485 1.07 17.52 -32.59
C VAL A 485 0.62 16.22 -31.94
N ARG A 486 1.41 15.71 -30.98
CA ARG A 486 1.11 14.45 -30.28
C ARG A 486 0.74 14.62 -28.81
N GLN A 487 1.29 15.65 -28.16
CA GLN A 487 1.04 15.95 -26.75
C GLN A 487 0.86 17.45 -26.59
N ILE A 488 -0.01 17.86 -25.66
CA ILE A 488 -0.27 19.26 -25.34
C ILE A 488 -0.20 19.51 -23.84
N ALA A 489 0.16 20.73 -23.46
CA ALA A 489 0.16 21.24 -22.08
C ALA A 489 -0.43 22.65 -22.03
N TRP A 490 -1.55 22.83 -21.34
CA TRP A 490 -2.19 24.14 -21.13
C TRP A 490 -1.60 24.81 -19.88
N THR A 491 -0.48 25.50 -20.05
CA THR A 491 0.41 25.89 -18.94
C THR A 491 -0.03 27.15 -18.21
N HIS A 492 -0.65 28.08 -18.92
CA HIS A 492 -1.17 29.33 -18.37
C HIS A 492 -2.51 29.64 -19.05
N PRO A 493 -3.43 30.42 -18.42
CA PRO A 493 -4.69 30.81 -19.04
C PRO A 493 -4.59 31.25 -20.50
N ASP A 494 -3.50 31.92 -20.88
CA ASP A 494 -3.24 32.46 -22.21
C ASP A 494 -2.17 31.67 -23.00
N THR A 495 -1.69 30.50 -22.54
CA THR A 495 -0.54 29.82 -23.15
C THR A 495 -0.79 28.31 -23.25
N LEU A 496 -0.76 27.78 -24.47
CA LEU A 496 -0.77 26.36 -24.78
C LEU A 496 0.56 25.95 -25.41
N ILE A 497 1.10 24.82 -24.99
CA ILE A 497 2.32 24.25 -25.57
C ILE A 497 1.96 22.91 -26.21
N GLY A 498 2.50 22.64 -27.39
CA GLY A 498 2.41 21.34 -28.06
C GLY A 498 3.80 20.77 -28.34
N LEU A 499 3.96 19.47 -28.15
CA LEU A 499 5.08 18.71 -28.70
C LEU A 499 4.64 18.18 -30.05
N GLN A 500 5.30 18.65 -31.10
CA GLN A 500 4.98 18.33 -32.48
C GLN A 500 6.16 17.68 -33.20
N TYR A 501 5.86 16.82 -34.15
CA TYR A 501 6.84 16.14 -35.00
C TYR A 501 6.62 16.56 -36.44
N ASP A 502 7.68 17.03 -37.09
CA ASP A 502 7.68 17.32 -38.52
C ASP A 502 8.22 16.12 -39.29
N SER A 503 7.34 15.52 -40.08
CA SER A 503 7.62 14.30 -40.83
C SER A 503 8.48 14.49 -42.09
N ASP A 504 8.66 15.73 -42.56
CA ASP A 504 9.49 16.04 -43.74
C ASP A 504 10.97 16.19 -43.38
N ILE A 505 11.26 16.76 -42.20
CA ILE A 505 12.63 16.96 -41.70
C ILE A 505 13.02 15.98 -40.59
N ALA A 506 12.07 15.16 -40.13
CA ALA A 506 12.23 14.14 -39.11
C ALA A 506 12.76 14.66 -37.76
N THR A 507 12.25 15.83 -37.33
CA THR A 507 12.64 16.46 -36.06
C THR A 507 11.44 16.80 -35.20
N ASP A 508 11.61 16.67 -33.89
CA ASP A 508 10.66 17.22 -32.93
C ASP A 508 10.83 18.74 -32.80
N SER A 509 9.72 19.42 -32.55
CA SER A 509 9.70 20.84 -32.20
C SER A 509 8.64 21.12 -31.14
N ILE A 510 8.77 22.26 -30.48
CA ILE A 510 7.75 22.79 -29.57
C ILE A 510 7.00 23.90 -30.27
N VAL A 511 5.68 23.81 -30.26
CA VAL A 511 4.80 24.92 -30.60
C VAL A 511 4.31 25.59 -29.33
N VAL A 512 4.54 26.89 -29.20
CA VAL A 512 3.98 27.73 -28.12
C VAL A 512 2.95 28.66 -28.74
N VAL A 513 1.71 28.55 -28.27
CA VAL A 513 0.58 29.33 -28.74
C VAL A 513 0.07 30.24 -27.63
N LYS A 514 0.06 31.55 -27.89
CA LYS A 514 -0.61 32.52 -27.03
C LYS A 514 -2.08 32.65 -27.42
N LEU A 515 -2.95 32.55 -26.42
CA LEU A 515 -4.40 32.51 -26.56
C LEU A 515 -5.02 33.78 -25.95
N ALA A 516 -6.03 34.32 -26.63
CA ALA A 516 -6.98 35.26 -26.07
C ALA A 516 -8.38 34.65 -26.14
N PHE A 517 -9.21 34.93 -25.14
CA PHE A 517 -10.59 34.49 -25.10
C PHE A 517 -11.50 35.70 -25.32
N ASP A 518 -12.45 35.58 -26.24
CA ASP A 518 -13.42 36.63 -26.55
C ASP A 518 -14.28 37.00 -25.33
N GLU A 519 -14.54 38.28 -25.08
CA GLU A 519 -15.21 38.73 -23.85
C GLU A 519 -16.68 38.28 -23.74
N GLU A 520 -17.40 38.15 -24.87
CA GLU A 520 -18.82 37.75 -24.87
C GLU A 520 -18.98 36.23 -25.00
N THR A 521 -18.27 35.63 -25.96
CA THR A 521 -18.44 34.21 -26.31
C THR A 521 -17.51 33.29 -25.53
N LYS A 522 -16.43 33.83 -24.93
CA LYS A 522 -15.29 33.09 -24.39
C LYS A 522 -14.64 32.15 -25.42
N ALA A 523 -14.82 32.41 -26.71
CA ALA A 523 -14.19 31.60 -27.75
C ALA A 523 -12.66 31.83 -27.75
N PRO A 524 -11.84 30.77 -27.80
CA PRO A 524 -10.39 30.90 -27.87
C PRO A 524 -9.96 31.40 -29.25
N LYS A 525 -8.96 32.28 -29.28
CA LYS A 525 -8.31 32.78 -30.49
C LYS A 525 -6.80 32.79 -30.31
N ILE A 526 -6.09 32.36 -31.35
CA ILE A 526 -4.63 32.43 -31.41
C ILE A 526 -4.20 33.89 -31.62
N VAL A 527 -3.37 34.40 -30.71
CA VAL A 527 -2.77 35.73 -30.76
C VAL A 527 -1.40 35.67 -31.42
N SER A 528 -0.58 34.70 -31.03
CA SER A 528 0.72 34.42 -31.63
C SER A 528 1.06 32.93 -31.52
N ARG A 529 1.92 32.49 -32.44
CA ARG A 529 2.45 31.14 -32.54
C ARG A 529 3.97 31.24 -32.70
N THR A 530 4.69 30.45 -31.93
CA THR A 530 6.15 30.32 -32.02
C THR A 530 6.50 28.84 -32.08
N ASP A 531 7.10 28.41 -33.18
CA ASP A 531 7.63 27.06 -33.35
C ASP A 531 9.14 27.07 -33.09
N MET A 532 9.61 26.13 -32.26
CA MET A 532 11.01 26.03 -31.87
C MET A 532 11.52 24.60 -32.11
N PRO A 533 12.44 24.38 -33.05
CA PRO A 533 12.99 23.06 -33.32
C PRO A 533 13.81 22.56 -32.12
N LEU A 534 13.74 21.26 -31.86
CA LEU A 534 14.48 20.60 -30.80
C LEU A 534 15.63 19.77 -31.37
N GLU A 535 16.75 19.72 -30.65
CA GLU A 535 17.87 18.84 -31.00
C GLU A 535 17.63 17.42 -30.45
N GLY A 536 17.17 16.52 -31.33
CA GLY A 536 16.91 15.11 -31.04
C GLY A 536 15.42 14.78 -30.85
N LEU A 537 15.14 13.51 -30.54
CA LEU A 537 13.78 12.99 -30.38
C LEU A 537 13.37 12.95 -28.90
N PHE A 538 12.20 13.50 -28.61
CA PHE A 538 11.62 13.66 -27.28
C PHE A 538 10.42 12.73 -27.11
N GLN A 539 10.28 12.06 -25.98
CA GLN A 539 9.17 11.13 -25.76
C GLN A 539 8.03 11.76 -24.96
N ARG A 540 8.32 12.76 -24.12
CA ARG A 540 7.37 13.25 -23.12
C ARG A 540 7.42 14.75 -22.95
N LEU A 541 6.24 15.38 -22.98
CA LEU A 541 5.98 16.74 -22.49
C LEU A 541 5.23 16.61 -21.16
N TYR A 542 5.81 17.11 -20.07
CA TYR A 542 5.21 17.12 -18.74
C TYR A 542 4.99 18.56 -18.26
N PHE A 543 3.84 18.80 -17.64
CA PHE A 543 3.50 20.08 -17.02
C PHE A 543 2.97 19.88 -15.61
N ASN A 544 3.63 20.51 -14.63
CA ASN A 544 3.16 20.56 -13.26
C ASN A 544 2.21 21.76 -13.06
N GLN A 545 0.91 21.49 -12.94
CA GLN A 545 -0.13 22.52 -12.73
C GLN A 545 0.05 23.34 -11.45
N THR A 546 0.71 22.80 -10.43
CA THR A 546 0.89 23.48 -9.14
C THR A 546 2.07 24.45 -9.19
N HIS A 547 3.21 23.99 -9.71
CA HIS A 547 4.46 24.73 -9.64
C HIS A 547 4.82 25.47 -10.93
N GLY A 548 4.13 25.18 -12.04
CA GLY A 548 4.46 25.73 -13.34
C GLY A 548 5.69 25.10 -14.01
N ASP A 549 6.20 23.99 -13.49
CA ASP A 549 7.36 23.30 -14.07
C ASP A 549 6.96 22.68 -15.43
N ILE A 550 7.69 22.98 -16.50
CA ILE A 550 7.47 22.43 -17.84
C ILE A 550 8.73 21.67 -18.25
N MET A 551 8.58 20.36 -18.47
CA MET A 551 9.69 19.46 -18.74
C MET A 551 9.51 18.70 -20.05
N LEU A 552 10.64 18.47 -20.71
CA LEU A 552 10.76 17.56 -21.83
C LEU A 552 11.76 16.46 -21.48
N GLN A 553 11.47 15.22 -21.91
CA GLN A 553 12.39 14.11 -21.76
C GLN A 553 12.70 13.45 -23.11
N LYS A 554 13.98 13.17 -23.35
CA LYS A 554 14.46 12.32 -24.46
C LYS A 554 14.43 10.84 -24.09
N ALA A 555 14.51 9.96 -25.10
CA ALA A 555 14.48 8.51 -24.91
C ALA A 555 15.60 7.96 -24.00
N ASP A 556 16.74 8.64 -23.93
CA ASP A 556 17.90 8.25 -23.11
C ASP A 556 17.83 8.76 -21.66
N GLY A 557 16.76 9.47 -21.30
CA GLY A 557 16.54 10.02 -19.96
C GLY A 557 16.96 11.47 -19.79
N ASP A 558 17.54 12.13 -20.80
CA ASP A 558 17.92 13.56 -20.72
C ASP A 558 16.69 14.44 -20.47
N LEU A 559 16.85 15.39 -19.54
CA LEU A 559 15.80 16.29 -19.08
C LEU A 559 16.07 17.74 -19.52
N MET A 560 15.10 18.32 -20.20
CA MET A 560 15.12 19.72 -20.62
C MET A 560 13.96 20.48 -19.97
N THR A 561 14.16 21.77 -19.71
CA THR A 561 13.13 22.69 -19.21
C THR A 561 12.73 23.67 -20.31
N ILE A 562 11.46 24.08 -20.32
CA ILE A 562 10.99 25.17 -21.16
C ILE A 562 10.67 26.37 -20.26
N THR A 563 11.34 27.49 -20.51
CA THR A 563 11.07 28.76 -19.81
C THR A 563 10.32 29.70 -20.75
N ILE A 564 9.18 30.22 -20.29
CA ILE A 564 8.34 31.14 -21.05
C ILE A 564 8.18 32.43 -20.25
N SER A 565 8.88 33.48 -20.65
CA SER A 565 8.69 34.84 -20.14
C SER A 565 7.53 35.53 -20.88
N LYS A 566 6.89 36.55 -20.28
CA LYS A 566 5.75 37.24 -20.91
C LYS A 566 6.10 37.97 -22.22
N ASP A 567 7.35 38.40 -22.38
CA ASP A 567 7.80 39.25 -23.50
C ASP A 567 9.04 38.71 -24.23
N GLU A 568 9.47 37.47 -23.93
CA GLU A 568 10.66 36.86 -24.55
C GLU A 568 10.28 35.59 -25.31
N GLU A 569 11.12 35.22 -26.28
CA GLU A 569 10.98 33.94 -26.98
C GLU A 569 11.13 32.77 -25.98
N PRO A 570 10.37 31.68 -26.16
CA PRO A 570 10.50 30.50 -25.32
C PRO A 570 11.93 29.96 -25.42
N GLN A 571 12.52 29.61 -24.29
CA GLN A 571 13.88 29.07 -24.23
C GLN A 571 13.86 27.63 -23.75
N VAL A 572 14.58 26.76 -24.44
CA VAL A 572 14.87 25.40 -23.95
C VAL A 572 16.22 25.39 -23.27
N GLY A 573 16.24 25.00 -22.01
CA GLY A 573 17.46 24.80 -21.23
C GLY A 573 17.56 23.36 -20.73
N ARG A 574 18.70 23.01 -20.14
CA ARG A 574 18.81 21.79 -19.34
C ARG A 574 18.05 21.97 -18.02
N TRP A 575 17.45 20.90 -17.52
CA TRP A 575 16.93 20.89 -16.17
C TRP A 575 18.09 21.03 -15.17
N MET A 576 18.03 22.01 -14.25
CA MET A 576 19.20 22.45 -13.48
C MET A 576 19.56 21.50 -12.34
N GLU A 577 18.55 20.86 -11.75
CA GLU A 577 18.73 20.00 -10.58
C GLU A 577 19.33 18.64 -10.95
N VAL A 578 18.89 18.11 -12.10
CA VAL A 578 19.32 16.83 -12.65
C VAL A 578 19.21 16.92 -14.17
N ASP A 579 20.32 16.73 -14.86
CA ASP A 579 20.38 16.80 -16.32
C ASP A 579 19.84 15.54 -17.00
N ARG A 580 19.86 14.39 -16.32
CA ARG A 580 19.43 13.10 -16.85
C ARG A 580 18.89 12.16 -15.77
N LEU A 581 17.75 11.51 -16.02
CA LEU A 581 17.31 10.34 -15.24
C LEU A 581 18.11 9.09 -15.68
N PRO A 582 18.38 8.13 -14.77
CA PRO A 582 19.23 6.97 -15.09
C PRO A 582 18.80 6.14 -16.30
N GLU A 583 17.50 6.17 -16.65
CA GLU A 583 16.93 5.58 -17.86
C GLU A 583 15.66 6.35 -18.28
N GLY A 584 15.18 6.15 -19.51
CA GLY A 584 13.95 6.76 -20.02
C GLY A 584 12.71 6.36 -19.22
N CYS A 585 11.99 7.36 -18.69
CA CYS A 585 10.86 7.17 -17.77
C CYS A 585 9.54 7.52 -18.46
N LEU A 586 8.69 6.51 -18.70
CA LEU A 586 7.41 6.70 -19.39
C LEU A 586 6.44 7.60 -18.61
N TRP A 587 6.54 7.60 -17.28
CA TRP A 587 5.76 8.47 -16.40
C TRP A 587 6.70 9.35 -15.59
N MET A 588 6.36 10.63 -15.49
CA MET A 588 7.16 11.61 -14.77
C MET A 588 6.27 12.53 -13.94
N GLY A 589 6.84 13.13 -12.91
CA GLY A 589 6.22 14.17 -12.11
C GLY A 589 7.28 15.05 -11.43
N THR A 590 6.95 16.30 -11.09
CA THR A 590 7.83 17.14 -10.27
C THR A 590 7.21 17.46 -8.93
N THR A 591 8.05 17.59 -7.90
CA THR A 591 7.60 17.94 -6.55
C THR A 591 8.66 18.74 -5.79
N ARG A 592 8.39 19.04 -4.52
CA ARG A 592 9.25 19.81 -3.61
C ARG A 592 9.52 18.99 -2.36
N ILE A 593 10.75 18.53 -2.19
CA ILE A 593 11.17 17.65 -1.08
C ILE A 593 12.07 18.43 -0.12
N GLY A 594 11.78 18.38 1.17
CA GLY A 594 12.57 19.05 2.20
C GLY A 594 11.77 19.48 3.42
N THR A 595 12.46 19.88 4.47
CA THR A 595 11.85 20.40 5.71
C THR A 595 11.65 21.91 5.62
N GLY A 596 10.50 22.41 6.10
CA GLY A 596 10.19 23.83 6.15
C GLY A 596 9.20 24.29 5.07
N PRO A 597 9.07 25.61 4.86
CA PRO A 597 8.18 26.18 3.85
C PRO A 597 8.54 25.68 2.45
N GLU A 598 7.52 25.44 1.62
CA GLU A 598 7.64 24.83 0.30
C GLU A 598 8.59 25.58 -0.65
N GLU A 599 8.65 26.90 -0.54
CA GLU A 599 9.56 27.78 -1.32
C GLU A 599 11.05 27.47 -1.12
N TYR A 600 11.42 26.88 0.02
CA TYR A 600 12.80 26.53 0.36
C TYR A 600 13.11 25.04 0.19
N ARG A 601 12.11 24.23 -0.20
CA ARG A 601 12.29 22.80 -0.43
C ARG A 601 12.99 22.57 -1.76
N GLU A 602 13.77 21.50 -1.84
CA GLU A 602 14.51 21.13 -3.03
C GLU A 602 13.55 20.66 -4.13
N LYS A 603 13.78 21.12 -5.36
CA LYS A 603 13.04 20.66 -6.53
C LYS A 603 13.48 19.24 -6.86
N ALA A 604 12.52 18.33 -7.02
CA ALA A 604 12.79 16.93 -7.32
C ALA A 604 11.93 16.44 -8.49
N VAL A 605 12.53 15.60 -9.33
CA VAL A 605 11.88 14.91 -10.44
C VAL A 605 11.64 13.47 -10.04
N VAL A 606 10.41 12.99 -10.22
CA VAL A 606 10.02 11.59 -10.01
C VAL A 606 9.81 10.95 -11.36
N GLY A 607 10.46 9.83 -11.63
CA GLY A 607 10.35 9.11 -12.90
C GLY A 607 10.07 7.62 -12.67
N LEU A 608 9.12 7.05 -13.39
CA LEU A 608 8.87 5.61 -13.41
C LEU A 608 9.21 5.05 -14.79
N ALA A 609 10.20 4.17 -14.82
CA ALA A 609 10.65 3.47 -16.01
C ALA A 609 9.76 2.28 -16.37
N ARG A 610 9.86 1.81 -17.62
CA ARG A 610 9.06 0.69 -18.15
C ARG A 610 9.29 -0.63 -17.39
N ASN A 611 10.46 -0.80 -16.79
CA ASN A 611 10.87 -1.97 -16.00
C ASN A 611 10.43 -1.91 -14.52
N ASN A 612 9.49 -1.02 -14.17
CA ASN A 612 8.97 -0.81 -12.80
C ASN A 612 9.95 -0.17 -11.81
N ARG A 613 11.05 0.44 -12.30
CA ARG A 613 11.98 1.21 -11.45
C ARG A 613 11.50 2.65 -11.28
N LEU A 614 11.28 3.03 -10.02
CA LEU A 614 10.91 4.38 -9.62
C LEU A 614 12.15 5.13 -9.15
N TYR A 615 12.45 6.23 -9.81
CA TYR A 615 13.54 7.14 -9.48
C TYR A 615 13.00 8.44 -8.90
N VAL A 616 13.76 9.01 -7.98
CA VAL A 616 13.67 10.42 -7.61
C VAL A 616 15.04 11.02 -7.88
N ASN A 617 15.11 11.94 -8.82
CA ASN A 617 16.36 12.41 -9.41
C ASN A 617 17.19 11.21 -9.93
N ASP A 618 18.46 11.12 -9.56
CA ASP A 618 19.37 10.02 -9.89
C ASP A 618 19.20 8.78 -8.97
N ARG A 619 18.38 8.88 -7.93
CA ARG A 619 18.25 7.85 -6.89
C ARG A 619 17.12 6.87 -7.18
N LEU A 620 17.46 5.58 -7.22
CA LEU A 620 16.47 4.51 -7.23
C LEU A 620 15.75 4.41 -5.87
N ILE A 621 14.43 4.61 -5.87
CA ILE A 621 13.57 4.47 -4.69
C ILE A 621 13.03 3.05 -4.56
N SER A 622 12.53 2.48 -5.65
CA SER A 622 11.90 1.16 -5.68
C SER A 622 12.12 0.50 -7.04
N SER A 623 12.41 -0.80 -7.06
CA SER A 623 12.52 -1.59 -8.29
C SER A 623 11.24 -2.36 -8.66
N GLU A 624 10.18 -2.22 -7.85
CA GLU A 624 8.94 -2.99 -8.00
C GLU A 624 7.69 -2.08 -8.11
N THR A 625 7.85 -0.82 -8.51
CA THR A 625 6.73 0.14 -8.57
C THR A 625 5.88 -0.07 -9.82
N THR A 626 4.57 -0.21 -9.62
CA THR A 626 3.60 -0.46 -10.70
C THR A 626 2.84 0.81 -11.15
N SER A 627 2.69 1.78 -10.25
CA SER A 627 2.13 3.11 -10.53
C SER A 627 2.46 4.05 -9.36
N PHE A 628 2.54 5.35 -9.63
CA PHE A 628 2.72 6.38 -8.61
C PHE A 628 1.76 7.56 -8.82
N CYS A 629 1.60 8.37 -7.78
CA CYS A 629 0.96 9.68 -7.85
C CYS A 629 1.58 10.61 -6.80
N LEU A 630 1.48 11.91 -7.03
CA LEU A 630 1.94 12.94 -6.11
C LEU A 630 0.76 13.43 -5.26
N HIS A 631 1.00 13.56 -3.95
CA HIS A 631 0.07 14.10 -2.97
C HIS A 631 0.77 15.23 -2.20
N ASN A 632 0.03 16.15 -1.58
CA ASN A 632 0.60 17.35 -0.94
C ASN A 632 1.62 17.07 0.19
N HIS A 633 1.57 15.89 0.82
CA HIS A 633 2.58 15.46 1.80
C HIS A 633 3.38 14.23 1.39
N PHE A 634 2.97 13.51 0.34
CA PHE A 634 3.51 12.17 0.08
C PHE A 634 3.77 11.93 -1.41
N LEU A 635 4.85 11.21 -1.69
CA LEU A 635 4.96 10.40 -2.90
C LEU A 635 4.27 9.05 -2.60
N VAL A 636 3.18 8.77 -3.30
CA VAL A 636 2.39 7.54 -3.12
C VAL A 636 2.61 6.62 -4.30
N PHE A 637 2.97 5.37 -4.06
CA PHE A 637 3.13 4.40 -5.14
C PHE A 637 2.70 2.99 -4.72
N THR A 638 2.28 2.19 -5.69
CA THR A 638 1.94 0.77 -5.50
C THR A 638 3.06 -0.14 -5.97
N THR A 639 3.30 -1.23 -5.25
CA THR A 639 4.35 -2.20 -5.55
C THR A 639 3.80 -3.50 -6.16
N ALA A 640 4.65 -4.25 -6.86
CA ALA A 640 4.34 -5.57 -7.39
C ALA A 640 4.00 -6.57 -6.26
N THR A 641 4.53 -6.35 -5.06
CA THR A 641 4.18 -7.07 -3.81
C THR A 641 2.82 -6.67 -3.19
N HIS A 642 1.96 -5.96 -3.93
CA HIS A 642 0.59 -5.61 -3.55
C HIS A 642 0.53 -4.74 -2.28
N SER A 643 1.37 -3.71 -2.24
CA SER A 643 1.35 -2.69 -1.20
C SER A 643 1.33 -1.29 -1.78
N ALA A 644 0.60 -0.37 -1.14
CA ALA A 644 0.72 1.07 -1.33
C ALA A 644 1.72 1.61 -0.30
N ARG A 645 2.74 2.32 -0.78
CA ARG A 645 3.78 2.97 0.01
C ARG A 645 3.55 4.48 0.02
N PHE A 646 3.83 5.12 1.16
CA PHE A 646 3.66 6.55 1.38
C PHE A 646 4.99 7.13 1.87
N LEU A 647 5.73 7.80 0.99
CA LEU A 647 6.99 8.45 1.35
C LEU A 647 6.74 9.93 1.64
N PRO A 648 7.05 10.43 2.84
CA PRO A 648 6.82 11.83 3.19
C PRO A 648 7.73 12.76 2.39
N LEU A 649 7.17 13.85 1.86
CA LEU A 649 7.92 14.90 1.15
C LEU A 649 8.64 15.85 2.12
N GLU A 650 8.22 15.88 3.38
CA GLU A 650 8.75 16.72 4.46
C GLU A 650 9.98 16.11 5.15
N ILE A 651 10.89 15.55 4.36
CA ILE A 651 12.14 14.96 4.81
C ILE A 651 13.29 15.44 3.92
N SER A 652 14.52 15.40 4.42
CA SER A 652 15.70 15.73 3.60
C SER A 652 15.77 14.78 2.39
N LEU A 653 16.19 15.28 1.23
CA LEU A 653 16.34 14.46 0.03
C LEU A 653 17.35 13.30 0.26
N TYR A 654 18.36 13.53 1.10
CA TYR A 654 19.33 12.52 1.52
C TYR A 654 18.67 11.34 2.28
N ASP A 655 17.71 11.63 3.14
CA ASP A 655 16.97 10.61 3.92
C ASP A 655 15.72 10.10 3.19
N PHE A 656 15.41 10.61 1.99
CA PHE A 656 14.29 10.19 1.15
C PHE A 656 14.54 8.78 0.57
N LYS A 657 14.22 7.75 1.37
CA LYS A 657 14.38 6.34 1.02
C LYS A 657 13.25 5.50 1.61
N ILE A 658 13.01 4.32 1.03
CA ILE A 658 12.11 3.35 1.63
C ILE A 658 12.70 2.86 2.94
N VAL A 659 11.91 2.94 3.99
CA VAL A 659 12.22 2.35 5.29
C VAL A 659 11.38 1.08 5.41
N ASP A 660 11.99 -0.08 5.15
CA ASP A 660 11.31 -1.36 5.34
C ASP A 660 11.26 -1.72 6.83
N ASN A 661 10.32 -1.08 7.54
CA ASN A 661 9.91 -1.52 8.87
C ASN A 661 8.94 -2.70 8.73
N SER A 662 9.41 -3.80 8.15
CA SER A 662 8.62 -5.02 8.04
C SER A 662 8.19 -5.44 9.45
N MET A 663 6.88 -5.33 9.74
CA MET A 663 6.19 -5.87 10.94
C MET A 663 5.89 -4.94 12.13
N LEU A 664 5.81 -3.61 11.95
CA LEU A 664 5.12 -2.78 12.95
C LEU A 664 3.60 -2.68 12.63
N PRO A 665 2.69 -3.07 13.54
CA PRO A 665 1.23 -3.03 13.31
C PRO A 665 0.66 -1.64 12.98
N TYR A 666 1.44 -0.59 13.21
CA TYR A 666 1.03 0.81 13.12
C TYR A 666 1.89 1.64 12.18
N ASP A 667 2.64 1.00 11.27
CA ASP A 667 3.41 1.72 10.26
C ASP A 667 2.49 2.50 9.31
N GLU A 668 2.65 3.83 9.29
CA GLU A 668 1.89 4.72 8.41
C GLU A 668 2.37 4.61 6.94
N SER A 669 3.61 4.18 6.72
CA SER A 669 4.28 4.22 5.41
C SER A 669 3.85 3.10 4.45
N VAL A 670 3.13 2.08 4.93
CA VAL A 670 2.74 0.91 4.14
C VAL A 670 1.28 0.51 4.37
N ARG A 671 0.57 0.18 3.29
CA ARG A 671 -0.75 -0.44 3.33
C ARG A 671 -0.85 -1.57 2.31
N ARG A 672 -1.38 -2.73 2.71
CA ARG A 672 -1.69 -3.80 1.75
C ARG A 672 -2.88 -3.40 0.87
N VAL A 673 -2.81 -3.71 -0.41
CA VAL A 673 -3.83 -3.46 -1.42
C VAL A 673 -4.17 -4.75 -2.16
N GLU A 674 -5.27 -4.76 -2.92
CA GLU A 674 -5.65 -5.92 -3.74
C GLU A 674 -4.57 -6.22 -4.80
N ARG A 675 -4.42 -7.50 -5.17
CA ARG A 675 -3.45 -7.93 -6.17
C ARG A 675 -3.64 -7.19 -7.49
N GLY A 676 -2.56 -6.57 -7.97
CA GLY A 676 -2.53 -5.86 -9.25
C GLY A 676 -3.25 -4.52 -9.27
N SER A 677 -3.71 -3.99 -8.13
CA SER A 677 -4.33 -2.67 -8.08
C SER A 677 -3.35 -1.57 -8.50
N LYS A 678 -3.78 -0.67 -9.39
CA LYS A 678 -3.00 0.49 -9.82
C LYS A 678 -3.68 1.78 -9.35
N ILE A 679 -2.88 2.81 -9.08
CA ILE A 679 -3.37 4.12 -8.64
C ILE A 679 -4.03 4.83 -9.84
N VAL A 680 -5.22 5.38 -9.60
CA VAL A 680 -5.86 6.33 -10.52
C VAL A 680 -5.53 7.75 -10.08
N LEU A 681 -5.78 8.08 -8.80
CA LEU A 681 -5.39 9.36 -8.20
C LEU A 681 -5.35 9.29 -6.66
N ALA A 682 -4.54 10.14 -6.04
CA ALA A 682 -4.66 10.51 -4.63
C ALA A 682 -5.24 11.93 -4.56
N LEU A 683 -6.39 12.09 -3.90
CA LEU A 683 -7.03 13.40 -3.81
C LEU A 683 -6.20 14.32 -2.89
N PRO A 684 -5.75 15.50 -3.35
CA PRO A 684 -5.00 16.43 -2.52
C PRO A 684 -5.87 16.98 -1.38
N TYR A 685 -5.27 17.21 -0.21
CA TYR A 685 -5.99 17.67 1.00
C TYR A 685 -7.23 16.82 1.33
N SER A 686 -7.19 15.53 1.00
CA SER A 686 -8.27 14.58 1.25
C SER A 686 -7.66 13.28 1.76
N VAL A 687 -8.52 12.42 2.31
CA VAL A 687 -8.11 11.12 2.84
C VAL A 687 -8.15 10.01 1.79
N ASN A 688 -8.71 10.29 0.62
CA ASN A 688 -9.10 9.28 -0.37
C ASN A 688 -7.98 8.99 -1.38
N LEU A 689 -7.63 7.72 -1.51
CA LEU A 689 -6.82 7.14 -2.58
C LEU A 689 -7.71 6.26 -3.45
N VAL A 690 -7.80 6.58 -4.74
CA VAL A 690 -8.62 5.84 -5.71
C VAL A 690 -7.73 4.86 -6.47
N LEU A 691 -8.04 3.58 -6.34
CA LEU A 691 -7.37 2.47 -7.01
C LEU A 691 -8.29 1.86 -8.07
N GLN A 692 -7.71 1.34 -9.15
CA GLN A 692 -8.40 0.48 -10.11
C GLN A 692 -7.80 -0.92 -10.07
N MET A 693 -8.64 -1.94 -9.88
CA MET A 693 -8.25 -3.35 -9.88
C MET A 693 -8.05 -3.83 -11.34
N PRO A 694 -7.30 -4.93 -11.59
CA PRO A 694 -7.14 -5.49 -12.93
C PRO A 694 -8.48 -5.82 -13.60
N ARG A 695 -9.44 -6.31 -12.82
CA ARG A 695 -10.83 -6.55 -13.24
C ARG A 695 -11.64 -5.29 -13.58
N GLY A 696 -11.05 -4.10 -13.53
CA GLY A 696 -11.65 -2.82 -13.92
C GLY A 696 -12.44 -2.07 -12.85
N ASN A 697 -12.83 -2.73 -11.76
CA ASN A 697 -13.51 -2.11 -10.61
C ASN A 697 -12.65 -1.01 -9.96
N LEU A 698 -13.33 -0.03 -9.34
CA LEU A 698 -12.68 0.98 -8.51
C LEU A 698 -12.80 0.64 -7.03
N GLU A 699 -11.75 0.94 -6.28
CA GLU A 699 -11.74 0.90 -4.82
C GLU A 699 -11.19 2.22 -4.31
N THR A 700 -12.01 2.95 -3.55
CA THR A 700 -11.57 4.17 -2.87
C THR A 700 -11.28 3.83 -1.42
N ILE A 701 -10.02 3.90 -1.05
CA ILE A 701 -9.56 3.62 0.30
C ILE A 701 -9.14 4.92 1.00
N ALA A 702 -9.18 4.92 2.33
CA ALA A 702 -8.62 5.99 3.15
C ALA A 702 -7.38 5.50 3.92
N PRO A 703 -6.16 5.60 3.37
CA PRO A 703 -4.93 5.18 4.03
C PRO A 703 -4.67 5.97 5.31
N ARG A 704 -4.11 5.29 6.32
CA ARG A 704 -3.84 5.90 7.62
C ARG A 704 -2.92 7.13 7.52
N ALA A 705 -1.89 7.07 6.67
CA ALA A 705 -1.01 8.22 6.39
C ALA A 705 -1.79 9.46 5.94
N MET A 706 -2.71 9.31 4.98
CA MET A 706 -3.51 10.43 4.46
C MET A 706 -4.57 10.91 5.47
N VAL A 707 -5.18 9.99 6.22
CA VAL A 707 -6.13 10.36 7.29
C VAL A 707 -5.42 11.19 8.36
N LEU A 708 -4.21 10.79 8.75
CA LEU A 708 -3.43 11.50 9.76
C LEU A 708 -2.88 12.82 9.24
N SER A 709 -2.43 12.91 7.98
CA SER A 709 -1.98 14.19 7.42
C SER A 709 -3.11 15.22 7.41
N VAL A 710 -4.30 14.86 6.92
CA VAL A 710 -5.48 15.76 6.94
C VAL A 710 -5.87 16.15 8.37
N THR A 711 -5.76 15.21 9.32
CA THR A 711 -6.05 15.49 10.73
C THR A 711 -5.02 16.46 11.34
N ARG A 712 -3.72 16.24 11.08
CA ARG A 712 -2.61 17.09 11.54
C ARG A 712 -2.74 18.50 10.97
N ASP A 713 -3.00 18.63 9.66
CA ASP A 713 -3.25 19.92 8.99
C ASP A 713 -4.42 20.69 9.62
N ALA A 714 -5.52 20.01 9.94
CA ALA A 714 -6.68 20.61 10.57
C ALA A 714 -6.35 21.08 12.00
N LEU A 715 -5.58 20.29 12.75
CA LEU A 715 -5.12 20.65 14.10
C LEU A 715 -4.16 21.84 14.09
N ASP A 716 -3.23 21.89 13.13
CA ASP A 716 -2.29 23.02 12.96
C ASP A 716 -3.01 24.32 12.62
N LYS A 717 -4.16 24.24 11.91
CA LYS A 717 -5.05 25.37 11.60
C LYS A 717 -6.07 25.68 12.70
N CYS A 718 -6.05 24.96 13.83
CA CYS A 718 -7.05 25.03 14.90
C CYS A 718 -8.51 24.76 14.42
N ASP A 719 -8.70 23.98 13.35
CA ASP A 719 -9.98 23.43 12.92
C ASP A 719 -10.23 22.08 13.60
N PHE A 720 -10.57 22.17 14.88
CA PHE A 720 -10.90 21.01 15.72
C PHE A 720 -12.14 20.26 15.23
N ARG A 721 -13.08 20.93 14.55
CA ARG A 721 -14.28 20.29 14.01
C ARG A 721 -13.91 19.26 12.95
N THR A 722 -13.12 19.66 11.95
CA THR A 722 -12.70 18.77 10.87
C THR A 722 -11.82 17.64 11.40
N ALA A 723 -10.89 17.96 12.32
CA ALA A 723 -10.04 16.95 12.97
C ALA A 723 -10.88 15.91 13.75
N PHE A 724 -11.82 16.35 14.58
CA PHE A 724 -12.68 15.45 15.36
C PHE A 724 -13.54 14.54 14.46
N VAL A 725 -14.19 15.11 13.44
CA VAL A 725 -15.04 14.34 12.52
C VAL A 725 -14.22 13.31 11.74
N THR A 726 -13.01 13.69 11.30
CA THR A 726 -12.08 12.80 10.60
C THR A 726 -11.66 11.64 11.51
N CYS A 727 -11.22 11.95 12.74
CA CYS A 727 -10.84 10.92 13.71
C CYS A 727 -12.00 9.97 14.01
N ARG A 728 -13.20 10.49 14.25
CA ARG A 728 -14.39 9.68 14.52
C ARG A 728 -14.78 8.79 13.33
N LYS A 729 -14.82 9.34 12.11
CA LYS A 729 -15.21 8.61 10.88
C LYS A 729 -14.24 7.47 10.58
N HIS A 730 -12.94 7.73 10.72
CA HIS A 730 -11.88 6.77 10.40
C HIS A 730 -11.35 5.98 11.61
N ARG A 731 -11.98 6.15 12.78
CA ARG A 731 -11.64 5.46 14.04
C ARG A 731 -10.17 5.66 14.47
N ILE A 732 -9.67 6.88 14.30
CA ILE A 732 -8.41 7.33 14.88
C ILE A 732 -8.65 7.69 16.36
N ASP A 733 -7.67 7.41 17.21
CA ASP A 733 -7.77 7.70 18.64
C ASP A 733 -7.88 9.22 18.88
N LEU A 734 -8.93 9.63 19.59
CA LEU A 734 -9.25 11.04 19.83
C LEU A 734 -8.22 11.74 20.73
N ASN A 735 -7.36 11.00 21.43
CA ASN A 735 -6.24 11.59 22.16
C ASN A 735 -5.29 12.38 21.25
N LEU A 736 -5.27 12.08 19.93
CA LEU A 736 -4.48 12.83 18.95
C LEU A 736 -4.83 14.32 18.90
N LEU A 737 -6.09 14.69 19.19
CA LEU A 737 -6.52 16.09 19.20
C LEU A 737 -5.75 16.94 20.23
N TYR A 738 -5.29 16.30 21.31
CA TYR A 738 -4.45 16.93 22.33
C TYR A 738 -2.97 16.60 22.10
N ASP A 739 -2.63 15.33 21.88
CA ASP A 739 -1.24 14.84 21.85
C ASP A 739 -0.43 15.40 20.68
N HIS A 740 -1.07 15.82 19.58
CA HIS A 740 -0.39 16.45 18.44
C HIS A 740 0.35 17.72 18.85
N ASN A 741 -0.30 18.60 19.63
CA ASN A 741 0.32 19.79 20.17
C ASN A 741 -0.37 20.20 21.49
N PRO A 742 0.10 19.66 22.64
CA PRO A 742 -0.53 19.90 23.93
C PRO A 742 -0.64 21.38 24.32
N LYS A 743 0.36 22.20 23.94
CA LYS A 743 0.38 23.64 24.27
C LYS A 743 -0.72 24.38 23.51
N VAL A 744 -0.77 24.20 22.19
CA VAL A 744 -1.77 24.87 21.33
C VAL A 744 -3.19 24.44 21.69
N PHE A 745 -3.41 23.16 22.01
CA PHE A 745 -4.73 22.70 22.47
C PHE A 745 -5.15 23.40 23.76
N MET A 746 -4.27 23.46 24.77
CA MET A 746 -4.59 24.06 26.07
C MET A 746 -4.86 25.57 25.98
N GLU A 747 -4.18 26.28 25.07
CA GLU A 747 -4.43 27.70 24.80
C GLU A 747 -5.76 27.93 24.07
N ASN A 748 -6.27 26.94 23.32
CA ASN A 748 -7.45 27.05 22.44
C ASN A 748 -8.63 26.14 22.84
N VAL A 749 -8.68 25.68 24.10
CA VAL A 749 -9.83 24.91 24.63
C VAL A 749 -11.19 25.61 24.42
N PRO A 750 -11.32 26.95 24.58
CA PRO A 750 -12.59 27.63 24.32
C PRO A 750 -13.07 27.45 22.88
N GLU A 751 -12.16 27.51 21.91
CA GLU A 751 -12.49 27.34 20.49
C GLU A 751 -12.80 25.87 20.17
N PHE A 752 -12.12 24.91 20.80
CA PHE A 752 -12.47 23.48 20.72
C PHE A 752 -13.92 23.21 21.15
N VAL A 753 -14.33 23.71 22.32
CA VAL A 753 -15.69 23.51 22.85
C VAL A 753 -16.74 24.20 21.96
N LYS A 754 -16.41 25.36 21.39
CA LYS A 754 -17.29 26.10 20.48
C LYS A 754 -17.49 25.37 19.14
N GLN A 755 -16.42 24.78 18.58
CA GLN A 755 -16.47 24.04 17.33
C GLN A 755 -17.13 22.66 17.48
N VAL A 756 -16.90 21.98 18.61
CA VAL A 756 -17.46 20.67 18.96
C VAL A 756 -18.54 20.83 20.04
N LYS A 757 -19.63 21.50 19.68
CA LYS A 757 -20.72 21.85 20.62
C LYS A 757 -21.63 20.68 20.99
N GLU A 758 -21.61 19.58 20.24
CA GLU A 758 -22.48 18.44 20.51
C GLU A 758 -22.04 17.71 21.79
N VAL A 759 -22.95 17.60 22.76
CA VAL A 759 -22.73 16.94 24.06
C VAL A 759 -22.20 15.50 23.88
N ASP A 760 -22.73 14.77 22.90
CA ASP A 760 -22.29 13.41 22.59
C ASP A 760 -20.83 13.36 22.11
N TYR A 761 -20.39 14.37 21.35
CA TYR A 761 -19.02 14.44 20.83
C TYR A 761 -18.03 14.79 21.93
N LEU A 762 -18.39 15.73 22.81
CA LEU A 762 -17.59 16.07 23.99
C LEU A 762 -17.47 14.88 24.96
N ASN A 763 -18.57 14.18 25.22
CA ASN A 763 -18.56 12.97 26.05
C ASN A 763 -17.73 11.86 25.42
N LEU A 764 -17.80 11.69 24.10
CA LEU A 764 -16.95 10.74 23.37
C LEU A 764 -15.47 11.10 23.52
N PHE A 765 -15.10 12.37 23.37
CA PHE A 765 -13.72 12.81 23.59
C PHE A 765 -13.25 12.52 25.01
N LEU A 766 -13.99 13.01 26.02
CA LEU A 766 -13.61 12.91 27.43
C LEU A 766 -13.56 11.46 27.94
N SER A 767 -14.48 10.60 27.50
CA SER A 767 -14.53 9.20 27.92
C SER A 767 -13.37 8.36 27.39
N PHE A 768 -12.81 8.71 26.23
CA PHE A 768 -11.70 7.99 25.59
C PHE A 768 -10.30 8.54 25.94
N LEU A 769 -10.21 9.61 26.74
CA LEU A 769 -8.92 10.17 27.19
C LEU A 769 -8.09 9.15 27.98
N ARG A 770 -6.78 9.12 27.70
CA ARG A 770 -5.77 8.29 28.36
C ARG A 770 -4.54 9.12 28.72
N ASN A 771 -3.83 8.70 29.77
CA ASN A 771 -2.57 9.32 30.19
C ASN A 771 -1.37 8.92 29.29
N GLU A 772 -1.59 8.08 28.29
CA GLU A 772 -0.61 7.70 27.29
C GLU A 772 -0.56 8.75 26.16
N ASP A 773 0.63 9.01 25.63
CA ASP A 773 0.82 9.85 24.44
C ASP A 773 0.71 8.97 23.18
N VAL A 774 -0.34 9.21 22.39
CA VAL A 774 -0.60 8.41 21.19
C VAL A 774 0.38 8.72 20.06
N THR A 775 1.06 9.88 20.08
CA THR A 775 2.07 10.25 19.08
C THR A 775 3.41 9.53 19.26
N GLN A 776 3.61 8.87 20.39
CA GLN A 776 4.81 8.05 20.65
C GLN A 776 4.54 6.55 20.46
N THR A 777 3.28 6.14 20.49
CA THR A 777 2.88 4.73 20.52
C THR A 777 2.17 4.31 19.24
N LEU A 778 1.00 4.91 18.96
CA LEU A 778 0.10 4.52 17.88
C LEU A 778 0.32 5.33 16.59
N TYR A 779 0.73 6.59 16.69
CA TYR A 779 0.85 7.53 15.58
C TYR A 779 2.23 8.22 15.61
N PRO A 780 3.33 7.44 15.53
CA PRO A 780 4.68 7.98 15.61
C PRO A 780 4.88 9.06 14.55
N VAL A 781 5.30 10.25 14.98
CA VAL A 781 5.66 11.32 14.05
C VAL A 781 6.96 10.90 13.34
N PRO A 782 6.97 10.82 11.99
CA PRO A 782 8.16 10.47 11.23
C PRO A 782 9.34 11.40 11.58
N GLY A 783 10.52 10.84 11.88
CA GLY A 783 11.74 11.61 12.21
C GLY A 783 11.92 11.97 13.70
N SER A 784 10.99 11.60 14.58
CA SER A 784 11.11 11.81 16.03
C SER A 784 12.04 10.77 16.71
N GLU A 785 12.67 11.12 17.84
CA GLU A 785 13.48 10.16 18.65
C GLU A 785 12.71 8.89 19.02
N SER A 786 11.38 8.97 19.18
CA SER A 786 10.50 7.84 19.48
C SER A 786 10.38 6.87 18.31
N SER A 787 10.34 7.36 17.07
CA SER A 787 10.34 6.51 15.86
C SER A 787 11.63 5.68 15.75
N LEU A 788 12.78 6.28 16.08
CA LEU A 788 14.08 5.61 16.13
C LEU A 788 14.17 4.57 17.26
N LYS A 789 13.62 4.87 18.44
CA LYS A 789 13.56 3.93 19.58
C LYS A 789 12.64 2.74 19.32
N GLN A 790 11.52 2.92 18.61
CA GLN A 790 10.63 1.83 18.20
C GLN A 790 11.31 0.89 17.18
N GLN A 791 12.08 1.44 16.25
CA GLN A 791 12.87 0.64 15.30
C GLN A 791 13.94 -0.20 16.00
N LEU A 792 14.63 0.36 16.99
CA LEU A 792 15.67 -0.33 17.77
C LEU A 792 15.10 -1.43 18.70
N THR A 793 13.90 -1.22 19.26
CA THR A 793 13.27 -2.17 20.19
C THR A 793 12.53 -3.30 19.47
N ALA A 794 11.97 -3.06 18.28
CA ALA A 794 11.30 -4.08 17.47
C ALA A 794 12.25 -5.16 16.93
N ALA A 795 13.53 -4.82 16.70
CA ALA A 795 14.55 -5.78 16.28
C ALA A 795 14.93 -6.81 17.37
N ALA A 796 14.51 -6.60 18.63
CA ALA A 796 15.01 -7.35 19.78
C ALA A 796 14.00 -8.32 20.45
N ALA A 797 12.75 -8.40 19.99
CA ALA A 797 11.70 -9.16 20.70
C ALA A 797 11.00 -10.24 19.85
N PRO A 798 11.01 -11.53 20.25
CA PRO A 798 10.15 -12.55 19.66
C PRO A 798 8.69 -12.37 20.10
N GLN A 799 7.77 -12.28 19.14
CA GLN A 799 6.33 -12.14 19.39
C GLN A 799 5.68 -13.47 19.78
N THR A 800 5.36 -13.65 21.07
CA THR A 800 4.29 -14.55 21.50
C THR A 800 3.07 -13.74 21.90
N TYR A 801 2.02 -13.79 21.07
CA TYR A 801 0.69 -13.27 21.40
C TYR A 801 0.03 -14.17 22.45
N ALA A 802 0.33 -13.91 23.73
CA ALA A 802 -0.47 -14.43 24.82
C ALA A 802 -1.73 -13.56 24.99
N ARG A 803 -2.92 -14.18 24.87
CA ARG A 803 -4.18 -13.58 25.29
C ARG A 803 -4.03 -13.00 26.71
N PRO A 804 -4.60 -11.82 27.02
CA PRO A 804 -4.57 -11.29 28.38
C PRO A 804 -5.33 -12.26 29.30
N ASN A 805 -4.58 -13.00 30.10
CA ASN A 805 -5.12 -13.96 31.04
C ASN A 805 -5.79 -13.19 32.18
N LYS A 806 -7.12 -13.28 32.31
CA LYS A 806 -7.94 -12.54 33.28
C LYS A 806 -7.68 -12.88 34.76
N ASN A 807 -6.70 -13.73 35.05
CA ASN A 807 -6.31 -14.09 36.42
C ASN A 807 -4.82 -13.76 36.65
N ARG A 808 -4.52 -12.50 36.94
CA ARG A 808 -3.31 -12.17 37.72
C ARG A 808 -3.72 -11.38 38.95
N SER A 809 -3.72 -12.12 40.06
CA SER A 809 -3.66 -11.62 41.41
C SER A 809 -2.53 -10.61 41.58
N LYS A 810 -2.82 -9.58 42.39
CA LYS A 810 -1.94 -8.55 42.91
C LYS A 810 -0.51 -9.05 43.20
N GLY A 811 0.50 -8.34 42.68
CA GLY A 811 1.90 -8.48 43.09
C GLY A 811 2.84 -8.70 41.91
N GLY A 812 3.42 -7.63 41.37
CA GLY A 812 4.45 -7.70 40.33
C GLY A 812 4.56 -6.41 39.52
N SER A 813 5.30 -5.43 40.04
CA SER A 813 5.57 -4.15 39.37
C SER A 813 6.64 -4.31 38.28
N TYR A 814 6.21 -4.46 37.04
CA TYR A 814 6.92 -3.88 35.89
C TYR A 814 6.00 -2.81 35.29
N GLY A 815 5.82 -1.72 36.05
CA GLY A 815 5.21 -0.50 35.54
C GLY A 815 6.31 0.34 34.92
N ALA A 816 6.24 0.58 33.61
CA ALA A 816 6.99 1.68 33.02
C ALA A 816 6.69 2.94 33.85
N GLN A 817 7.73 3.62 34.34
CA GLN A 817 7.57 4.86 35.10
C GLN A 817 7.00 5.93 34.15
N ILE A 818 5.67 6.12 34.18
CA ILE A 818 5.00 7.24 33.52
C ILE A 818 5.50 8.52 34.17
N SER A 819 5.89 9.53 33.37
CA SER A 819 6.33 10.82 33.92
C SER A 819 5.18 11.46 34.74
N PRO A 820 5.50 12.23 35.79
CA PRO A 820 4.48 12.88 36.63
C PRO A 820 3.50 13.77 35.84
N GLU A 821 3.97 14.35 34.74
CA GLU A 821 3.20 15.18 33.81
C GLU A 821 2.18 14.36 33.01
N LEU A 822 2.58 13.24 32.40
CA LEU A 822 1.66 12.36 31.67
C LEU A 822 0.61 11.74 32.60
N ALA A 823 0.96 11.46 33.85
CA ALA A 823 0.03 10.96 34.86
C ALA A 823 -1.12 11.94 35.16
N GLN A 824 -0.95 13.23 34.86
CA GLN A 824 -1.95 14.28 35.07
C GLN A 824 -2.61 14.79 33.77
N LYS A 825 -2.20 14.32 32.58
CA LYS A 825 -2.76 14.75 31.29
C LYS A 825 -4.29 14.77 31.29
N VAL A 826 -4.91 13.64 31.65
CA VAL A 826 -6.37 13.52 31.68
C VAL A 826 -6.99 14.54 32.64
N ASN A 827 -6.38 14.74 33.81
CA ASN A 827 -6.88 15.69 34.81
C ASN A 827 -6.82 17.14 34.30
N GLN A 828 -5.71 17.53 33.66
CA GLN A 828 -5.54 18.88 33.10
C GLN A 828 -6.56 19.19 32.01
N ILE A 829 -6.79 18.25 31.08
CA ILE A 829 -7.78 18.40 30.02
C ILE A 829 -9.20 18.48 30.61
N CYS A 830 -9.54 17.57 31.53
CA CYS A 830 -10.83 17.57 32.20
C CYS A 830 -11.08 18.89 32.96
N ASP A 831 -10.06 19.43 33.64
CA ASP A 831 -10.17 20.69 34.36
C ASP A 831 -10.37 21.89 33.42
N ALA A 832 -9.58 21.98 32.34
CA ALA A 832 -9.70 23.07 31.37
C ALA A 832 -11.05 23.06 30.63
N VAL A 833 -11.48 21.89 30.12
CA VAL A 833 -12.78 21.75 29.46
C VAL A 833 -13.93 22.09 30.42
N ARG A 834 -13.82 21.67 31.69
CA ARG A 834 -14.84 21.97 32.71
C ARG A 834 -14.97 23.46 33.01
N VAL A 835 -13.86 24.21 33.05
CA VAL A 835 -13.89 25.66 33.24
C VAL A 835 -14.72 26.32 32.15
N GLU A 836 -14.48 25.96 30.88
CA GLU A 836 -15.24 26.49 29.74
C GLU A 836 -16.70 26.03 29.73
N LEU A 837 -16.99 24.76 30.04
CA LEU A 837 -18.38 24.29 30.09
C LEU A 837 -19.21 24.95 31.20
N ASN A 838 -18.58 25.37 32.29
CA ASN A 838 -19.26 26.09 33.38
C ASN A 838 -19.59 27.55 33.04
N THR A 839 -18.93 28.16 32.04
CA THR A 839 -19.28 29.50 31.57
C THR A 839 -20.45 29.48 30.58
N LEU A 840 -20.70 28.31 29.96
CA LEU A 840 -21.81 28.06 29.04
C LEU A 840 -23.09 27.62 29.78
N ASP A 841 -24.15 27.29 29.04
CA ASP A 841 -25.40 26.80 29.63
C ASP A 841 -25.19 25.47 30.38
N ARG A 842 -25.23 25.58 31.72
CA ARG A 842 -25.04 24.46 32.66
C ARG A 842 -26.01 23.32 32.42
N ASN A 843 -27.24 23.59 32.00
CA ASN A 843 -28.27 22.55 31.83
C ASN A 843 -28.00 21.69 30.59
N THR A 844 -27.57 22.30 29.48
CA THR A 844 -27.25 21.58 28.25
C THR A 844 -26.01 20.69 28.40
N TYR A 845 -24.95 21.18 29.07
CA TYR A 845 -23.66 20.47 29.14
C TYR A 845 -23.44 19.64 30.41
N ILE A 846 -24.48 19.43 31.21
CA ILE A 846 -24.35 18.81 32.53
C ILE A 846 -23.69 17.42 32.49
N ASN A 847 -24.03 16.62 31.48
CA ASN A 847 -23.46 15.29 31.28
C ASN A 847 -21.96 15.37 30.98
N SER A 848 -21.54 16.32 30.13
CA SER A 848 -20.12 16.56 29.83
C SER A 848 -19.36 17.02 31.07
N VAL A 849 -19.94 17.90 31.89
CA VAL A 849 -19.35 18.33 33.16
C VAL A 849 -19.18 17.14 34.12
N LEU A 850 -20.18 16.28 34.26
CA LEU A 850 -20.07 15.07 35.09
C LEU A 850 -18.99 14.10 34.57
N THR A 851 -18.89 13.93 33.25
CA THR A 851 -17.81 13.13 32.64
C THR A 851 -16.43 13.64 33.04
N THR A 852 -16.22 14.97 33.11
CA THR A 852 -14.92 15.53 33.54
C THR A 852 -14.53 15.18 34.97
N TYR A 853 -15.49 14.97 35.89
CA TYR A 853 -15.20 14.53 37.25
C TYR A 853 -14.92 13.03 37.32
N VAL A 854 -15.74 12.23 36.63
CA VAL A 854 -15.64 10.76 36.63
C VAL A 854 -14.38 10.26 35.93
N ARG A 855 -13.95 10.94 34.86
CA ARG A 855 -12.79 10.52 34.05
C ARG A 855 -11.44 10.91 34.63
N LYS A 856 -11.38 11.69 35.71
CA LYS A 856 -10.12 11.97 36.40
C LYS A 856 -9.41 10.69 36.84
N SER A 857 -8.10 10.78 37.01
CA SER A 857 -7.26 9.72 37.56
C SER A 857 -6.58 10.22 38.84
N PRO A 858 -7.03 9.79 40.04
CA PRO A 858 -8.21 8.94 40.31
C PRO A 858 -9.55 9.67 40.07
N PRO A 859 -10.67 8.95 39.84
CA PRO A 859 -12.00 9.54 39.65
C PRO A 859 -12.47 10.39 40.83
N ASP A 860 -12.94 11.61 40.56
CA ASP A 860 -13.46 12.55 41.56
C ASP A 860 -14.99 12.38 41.71
N LEU A 861 -15.38 11.20 42.19
CA LEU A 861 -16.79 10.84 42.35
C LEU A 861 -17.50 11.69 43.42
N GLU A 862 -16.78 12.16 44.43
CA GLU A 862 -17.32 13.00 45.50
C GLU A 862 -17.80 14.35 44.96
N SER A 863 -16.99 15.02 44.13
CA SER A 863 -17.40 16.29 43.51
C SER A 863 -18.51 16.12 42.48
N ALA A 864 -18.52 15.00 41.73
CA ALA A 864 -19.62 14.66 40.81
C ALA A 864 -20.95 14.49 41.57
N LEU A 865 -20.91 13.77 42.69
CA LEU A 865 -22.07 13.53 43.55
C LEU A 865 -22.55 14.79 44.28
N LEU A 866 -21.64 15.68 44.69
CA LEU A 866 -22.01 17.00 45.21
C LEU A 866 -22.74 17.85 44.17
N LEU A 867 -22.31 17.79 42.90
CA LEU A 867 -22.98 18.48 41.81
C LEU A 867 -24.39 17.91 41.58
N LEU A 868 -24.54 16.58 41.61
CA LEU A 868 -25.84 15.90 41.53
C LEU A 868 -26.75 16.24 42.72
N ALA A 869 -26.21 16.35 43.94
CA ALA A 869 -26.97 16.76 45.12
C ALA A 869 -27.51 18.20 44.98
N LYS A 870 -26.68 19.13 44.49
CA LYS A 870 -27.12 20.50 44.18
C LYS A 870 -28.16 20.54 43.08
N LEU A 871 -27.98 19.75 42.01
CA LEU A 871 -28.95 19.66 40.91
C LEU A 871 -30.28 19.07 41.37
N ARG A 872 -30.28 18.06 42.24
CA ARG A 872 -31.51 17.47 42.80
C ARG A 872 -32.34 18.52 43.53
N ASP A 873 -31.69 19.42 44.26
CA ASP A 873 -32.37 20.50 45.00
C ASP A 873 -32.92 21.59 44.06
N GLU A 874 -32.39 21.72 42.83
CA GLU A 874 -32.81 22.66 41.79
C GLU A 874 -33.88 22.05 40.83
N ASP A 875 -33.58 20.88 40.25
CA ASP A 875 -34.40 20.11 39.30
C ASP A 875 -34.16 18.59 39.47
N GLN A 876 -35.15 17.92 40.06
CA GLN A 876 -35.09 16.48 40.33
C GLN A 876 -35.04 15.62 39.06
N ALA A 877 -35.76 15.99 38.00
CA ALA A 877 -35.84 15.16 36.79
C ALA A 877 -34.50 15.16 36.03
N LEU A 878 -33.88 16.34 35.93
CA LEU A 878 -32.56 16.49 35.30
C LEU A 878 -31.45 15.80 36.12
N ALA A 879 -31.54 15.83 37.45
CA ALA A 879 -30.62 15.12 38.33
C ALA A 879 -30.71 13.58 38.18
N GLU A 880 -31.92 13.04 38.01
CA GLU A 880 -32.13 11.61 37.77
C GLU A 880 -31.56 11.17 36.41
N ASP A 881 -31.75 11.95 35.35
CA ASP A 881 -31.19 11.65 34.03
C ASP A 881 -29.65 11.77 34.00
N ALA A 882 -29.10 12.79 34.66
CA ALA A 882 -27.65 12.94 34.82
C ALA A 882 -27.02 11.81 35.66
N LEU A 883 -27.75 11.30 36.66
CA LEU A 883 -27.34 10.13 37.44
C LEU A 883 -27.31 8.86 36.58
N LYS A 884 -28.32 8.61 35.75
CA LYS A 884 -28.33 7.46 34.81
C LYS A 884 -27.11 7.47 33.89
N PHE A 885 -26.76 8.65 33.38
CA PHE A 885 -25.57 8.83 32.55
C PHE A 885 -24.27 8.59 33.34
N THR A 886 -24.17 9.08 34.57
CA THR A 886 -23.00 8.88 35.45
C THR A 886 -22.79 7.40 35.79
N ILE A 887 -23.87 6.66 36.01
CA ILE A 887 -23.88 5.20 36.24
C ILE A 887 -23.31 4.42 35.05
N PHE A 888 -23.45 4.92 33.82
CA PHE A 888 -22.83 4.29 32.66
C PHE A 888 -21.29 4.46 32.64
N LEU A 889 -20.78 5.54 33.22
CA LEU A 889 -19.35 5.88 33.22
C LEU A 889 -18.59 5.35 34.45
N ALA A 890 -19.27 5.15 35.57
CA ALA A 890 -18.70 4.70 36.83
C ALA A 890 -19.49 3.54 37.45
N ASP A 891 -18.77 2.65 38.12
CA ASP A 891 -19.37 1.54 38.84
C ASP A 891 -20.37 2.02 39.90
N VAL A 892 -21.60 1.51 39.84
CA VAL A 892 -22.72 1.91 40.70
C VAL A 892 -22.43 1.58 42.17
N ASP A 893 -21.74 0.49 42.44
CA ASP A 893 -21.36 0.12 43.80
C ASP A 893 -20.39 1.14 44.38
N ARG A 894 -19.45 1.64 43.57
CA ARG A 894 -18.54 2.71 43.98
C ARG A 894 -19.25 4.04 44.18
N LEU A 895 -20.21 4.38 43.31
CA LEU A 895 -21.03 5.59 43.48
C LEU A 895 -21.85 5.51 44.79
N PHE A 896 -22.43 4.34 45.09
CA PHE A 896 -23.15 4.09 46.33
C PHE A 896 -22.24 4.22 47.56
N ASP A 897 -21.05 3.62 47.51
CA ASP A 897 -20.08 3.64 48.60
C ASP A 897 -19.55 5.06 48.87
N VAL A 898 -19.29 5.84 47.81
CA VAL A 898 -18.87 7.24 47.94
C VAL A 898 -20.02 8.09 48.49
N ALA A 899 -21.25 7.94 47.99
CA ALA A 899 -22.42 8.63 48.52
C ALA A 899 -22.63 8.31 50.01
N LEU A 900 -22.43 7.05 50.42
CA LEU A 900 -22.52 6.63 51.83
C LEU A 900 -21.42 7.28 52.67
N GLY A 901 -20.21 7.37 52.11
CA GLY A 901 -19.07 8.04 52.74
C GLY A 901 -19.18 9.56 52.85
N MET A 902 -20.10 10.19 52.11
CA MET A 902 -20.44 11.62 52.24
C MET A 902 -21.45 11.88 53.36
N TYR A 903 -22.00 10.82 53.96
CA TYR A 903 -23.01 10.88 55.04
C TYR A 903 -24.34 11.53 54.64
N ASP A 904 -24.65 11.66 53.34
CA ASP A 904 -25.94 12.13 52.81
C ASP A 904 -26.83 10.95 52.41
N PHE A 905 -27.72 10.54 53.31
CA PHE A 905 -28.65 9.44 53.09
C PHE A 905 -29.65 9.68 51.95
N ALA A 906 -29.99 10.93 51.62
CA ALA A 906 -30.93 11.22 50.53
C ALA A 906 -30.27 10.98 49.17
N LEU A 907 -29.01 11.38 49.03
CA LEU A 907 -28.20 11.08 47.85
C LEU A 907 -27.95 9.56 47.71
N VAL A 908 -27.66 8.86 48.81
CA VAL A 908 -27.50 7.40 48.83
C VAL A 908 -28.76 6.69 48.31
N LEU A 909 -29.94 7.12 48.75
CA LEU A 909 -31.21 6.55 48.30
C LEU A 909 -31.44 6.79 46.80
N MET A 910 -31.09 7.97 46.30
CA MET A 910 -31.19 8.29 44.87
C MET A 910 -30.29 7.37 44.03
N VAL A 911 -29.03 7.17 44.43
CA VAL A 911 -28.12 6.22 43.76
C VAL A 911 -28.62 4.78 43.90
N ALA A 912 -29.13 4.40 45.07
CA ALA A 912 -29.61 3.05 45.35
C ALA A 912 -30.83 2.65 44.51
N GLN A 913 -31.76 3.59 44.26
CA GLN A 913 -32.95 3.34 43.42
C GLN A 913 -32.61 2.97 41.98
N TRP A 914 -31.51 3.52 41.45
CA TRP A 914 -30.99 3.22 40.12
C TRP A 914 -29.88 2.15 40.14
N SER A 915 -29.56 1.64 41.33
CA SER A 915 -28.69 0.48 41.50
C SER A 915 -29.49 -0.82 41.42
N GLN A 916 -28.86 -1.89 40.96
CA GLN A 916 -29.46 -3.23 40.98
C GLN A 916 -29.45 -3.87 42.38
N LYS A 917 -29.19 -3.11 43.45
CA LYS A 917 -29.19 -3.63 44.83
C LYS A 917 -30.61 -3.86 45.32
N ASP A 918 -30.81 -4.96 46.07
CA ASP A 918 -32.12 -5.28 46.62
C ASP A 918 -32.53 -4.23 47.69
N PRO A 919 -33.69 -3.57 47.56
CA PRO A 919 -34.25 -2.71 48.60
C PRO A 919 -34.32 -3.35 49.99
N ARG A 920 -34.45 -4.67 50.05
CA ARG A 920 -34.46 -5.43 51.31
C ARG A 920 -33.09 -5.51 51.97
N GLU A 921 -32.00 -5.23 51.27
CA GLU A 921 -30.65 -5.25 51.82
C GLU A 921 -30.19 -3.86 52.26
N TYR A 922 -30.35 -2.83 51.42
CA TYR A 922 -29.84 -1.50 51.76
C TYR A 922 -30.78 -0.70 52.68
N LEU A 923 -32.11 -0.86 52.60
CA LEU A 923 -33.03 -0.08 53.45
C LEU A 923 -32.91 -0.43 54.95
N PRO A 924 -32.83 -1.72 55.38
CA PRO A 924 -32.59 -2.04 56.78
C PRO A 924 -31.24 -1.53 57.29
N PHE A 925 -30.20 -1.61 56.45
CA PHE A 925 -28.87 -1.11 56.79
C PHE A 925 -28.85 0.41 57.00
N LEU A 926 -29.49 1.19 56.12
CA LEU A 926 -29.58 2.65 56.29
C LEU A 926 -30.44 3.03 57.51
N ASN A 927 -31.48 2.26 57.81
CA ASN A 927 -32.32 2.48 58.98
C ASN A 927 -31.57 2.17 60.29
N GLU A 928 -30.78 1.10 60.35
CA GLU A 928 -29.90 0.79 61.49
C GLU A 928 -28.91 1.94 61.72
N LEU A 929 -28.24 2.40 60.66
CA LEU A 929 -27.27 3.50 60.77
C LEU A 929 -27.91 4.78 61.29
N ARG A 930 -29.14 5.13 60.90
CA ARG A 930 -29.86 6.32 61.38
C ARG A 930 -30.11 6.35 62.89
N THR A 931 -30.10 5.19 63.57
CA THR A 931 -30.35 5.10 65.02
C THR A 931 -29.11 5.33 65.88
N LEU A 932 -27.91 5.33 65.28
CA LEU A 932 -26.63 5.41 66.00
C LEU A 932 -26.20 6.86 66.31
N GLU A 933 -25.45 7.04 67.39
CA GLU A 933 -24.83 8.33 67.75
C GLU A 933 -23.87 8.82 66.65
N LYS A 934 -23.82 10.13 66.38
CA LYS A 934 -23.12 10.73 65.22
C LYS A 934 -21.72 10.15 64.92
N TYR A 935 -20.81 10.12 65.89
CA TYR A 935 -19.43 9.64 65.65
C TYR A 935 -19.34 8.12 65.56
N TYR A 936 -20.21 7.40 66.27
CA TYR A 936 -20.30 5.94 66.19
C TYR A 936 -20.96 5.47 64.87
N GLN A 937 -21.95 6.21 64.38
CA GLN A 937 -22.56 6.06 63.05
C GLN A 937 -21.51 6.21 61.96
N ARG A 938 -20.70 7.28 62.01
CA ARG A 938 -19.62 7.52 61.05
C ARG A 938 -18.52 6.47 61.12
N TYR A 939 -18.16 6.01 62.31
CA TYR A 939 -17.27 4.85 62.49
C TYR A 939 -17.83 3.61 61.78
N ARG A 940 -19.10 3.24 62.01
CA ARG A 940 -19.73 2.07 61.39
C ARG A 940 -19.82 2.19 59.87
N ILE A 941 -20.08 3.39 59.35
CA ILE A 941 -20.06 3.67 57.91
C ILE A 941 -18.65 3.52 57.35
N ASP A 942 -17.65 4.15 57.95
CA ASP A 942 -16.26 4.07 57.49
C ASP A 942 -15.67 2.66 57.61
N ASP A 943 -16.05 1.91 58.65
CA ASP A 943 -15.68 0.51 58.82
C ASP A 943 -16.27 -0.36 57.70
N HIS A 944 -17.55 -0.17 57.40
CA HIS A 944 -18.22 -0.83 56.28
C HIS A 944 -17.54 -0.51 54.93
N LEU A 945 -17.18 0.76 54.72
CA LEU A 945 -16.46 1.23 53.53
C LEU A 945 -14.96 0.91 53.54
N LYS A 946 -14.47 0.20 54.57
CA LYS A 946 -13.05 -0.13 54.77
C LYS A 946 -12.12 1.08 54.82
N LYS A 947 -12.66 2.26 55.16
CA LYS A 947 -11.92 3.50 55.42
C LYS A 947 -11.37 3.48 56.85
N TYR A 948 -10.56 2.47 57.16
CA TYR A 948 -10.11 2.15 58.52
C TYR A 948 -9.44 3.31 59.28
N LYS A 949 -8.75 4.20 58.57
CA LYS A 949 -8.14 5.40 59.15
C LYS A 949 -9.19 6.42 59.64
N SER A 950 -10.20 6.67 58.82
CA SER A 950 -11.32 7.56 59.16
C SER A 950 -12.21 6.91 60.23
N ALA A 951 -12.42 5.59 60.14
CA ALA A 951 -13.11 4.81 61.15
C ALA A 951 -12.44 4.95 62.53
N LEU A 952 -11.11 4.81 62.61
CA LEU A 952 -10.37 4.99 63.86
C LEU A 952 -10.45 6.43 64.40
N GLN A 953 -10.41 7.44 63.53
CA GLN A 953 -10.60 8.84 63.93
C GLN A 953 -12.00 9.06 64.52
N ASN A 954 -13.04 8.58 63.85
CA ASN A 954 -14.43 8.68 64.31
C ASN A 954 -14.66 7.88 65.61
N LEU A 955 -14.05 6.70 65.74
CA LEU A 955 -14.12 5.87 66.95
C LEU A 955 -13.41 6.53 68.13
N SER A 956 -12.28 7.20 67.90
CA SER A 956 -11.57 7.95 68.94
C SER A 956 -12.38 9.13 69.48
N GLN A 957 -13.26 9.71 68.65
CA GLN A 957 -14.16 10.81 69.03
C GLN A 957 -15.49 10.33 69.64
N ALA A 958 -15.80 9.03 69.59
CA ALA A 958 -17.04 8.45 70.10
C ALA A 958 -17.07 8.29 71.64
N GLY A 959 -15.99 8.68 72.34
CA GLY A 959 -15.90 8.75 73.80
C GLY A 959 -14.94 7.73 74.43
N GLU A 960 -14.56 7.94 75.69
CA GLU A 960 -13.55 7.12 76.38
C GLU A 960 -13.97 5.66 76.60
N LYS A 961 -15.28 5.38 76.60
CA LYS A 961 -15.88 4.06 76.74
C LYS A 961 -15.47 3.06 75.63
N TYR A 962 -14.96 3.54 74.49
CA TYR A 962 -14.58 2.72 73.34
C TYR A 962 -13.05 2.59 73.15
N PHE A 963 -12.23 2.94 74.15
CA PHE A 963 -10.77 2.87 73.99
C PHE A 963 -10.26 1.43 73.83
N ASP A 964 -10.83 0.47 74.55
CA ASP A 964 -10.45 -0.95 74.39
C ASP A 964 -10.88 -1.50 73.03
N ASP A 965 -12.02 -1.02 72.50
CA ASP A 965 -12.45 -1.29 71.13
C ASP A 965 -11.49 -0.69 70.11
N CYS A 966 -10.97 0.53 70.36
CA CYS A 966 -9.93 1.13 69.52
C CYS A 966 -8.66 0.28 69.50
N VAL A 967 -8.19 -0.20 70.66
CA VAL A 967 -6.99 -1.06 70.76
C VAL A 967 -7.19 -2.36 69.98
N SER A 968 -8.36 -2.98 70.11
CA SER A 968 -8.72 -4.20 69.37
C SER A 968 -8.78 -3.94 67.87
N TYR A 969 -9.38 -2.83 67.45
CA TYR A 969 -9.51 -2.41 66.05
C TYR A 969 -8.15 -2.10 65.40
N ILE A 970 -7.23 -1.48 66.15
CA ILE A 970 -5.85 -1.22 65.72
C ILE A 970 -5.12 -2.52 65.43
N ARG A 971 -5.26 -3.53 66.30
CA ARG A 971 -4.66 -4.86 66.11
C ARG A 971 -5.26 -5.58 64.91
N GLN A 972 -6.58 -5.54 64.77
CA GLN A 972 -7.30 -6.20 63.67
C GLN A 972 -6.92 -5.64 62.29
N HIS A 973 -6.74 -4.32 62.17
CA HIS A 973 -6.49 -3.65 60.88
C HIS A 973 -5.06 -3.12 60.69
N ASN A 974 -4.14 -3.45 61.60
CA ASN A 974 -2.73 -3.04 61.54
C ASN A 974 -2.53 -1.50 61.44
N LEU A 975 -3.31 -0.74 62.21
CA LEU A 975 -3.37 0.74 62.11
C LEU A 975 -2.42 1.46 63.08
N TYR A 976 -1.37 0.79 63.56
CA TYR A 976 -0.54 1.28 64.66
C TYR A 976 0.07 2.66 64.41
N LYS A 977 0.56 2.93 63.18
CA LYS A 977 1.16 4.23 62.82
C LYS A 977 0.14 5.38 62.84
N ASP A 978 -1.08 5.13 62.38
CA ASP A 978 -2.15 6.12 62.39
C ASP A 978 -2.70 6.32 63.82
N ALA A 979 -2.77 5.25 64.61
CA ALA A 979 -3.12 5.30 66.03
C ALA A 979 -2.12 6.12 66.86
N LEU A 980 -0.82 6.01 66.60
CA LEU A 980 0.21 6.82 67.27
C LEU A 980 0.01 8.33 67.01
N LYS A 981 -0.48 8.72 65.82
CA LYS A 981 -0.83 10.11 65.51
C LYS A 981 -2.09 10.57 66.23
N VAL A 982 -3.13 9.73 66.25
CA VAL A 982 -4.43 10.07 66.87
C VAL A 982 -4.31 10.18 68.40
N PHE A 983 -3.56 9.30 69.05
CA PHE A 983 -3.42 9.25 70.51
C PHE A 983 -2.12 9.88 71.04
N GLY A 984 -1.32 10.52 70.19
CA GLY A 984 -0.01 11.10 70.56
C GLY A 984 -0.09 12.20 71.62
N SER A 985 -1.24 12.85 71.78
CA SER A 985 -1.48 13.85 72.83
C SER A 985 -1.70 13.26 74.22
N ASN A 986 -1.92 11.95 74.35
CA ASN A 986 -2.17 11.28 75.62
C ASN A 986 -1.04 10.28 75.97
N PRO A 987 -0.16 10.61 76.93
CA PRO A 987 1.05 9.82 77.22
C PRO A 987 0.77 8.36 77.64
N THR A 988 -0.30 8.11 78.37
CA THR A 988 -0.62 6.76 78.87
C THR A 988 -1.15 5.87 77.74
N LYS A 989 -2.03 6.41 76.89
CA LYS A 989 -2.56 5.71 75.71
C LYS A 989 -1.48 5.50 74.65
N HIS A 990 -0.58 6.47 74.48
CA HIS A 990 0.54 6.39 73.53
C HIS A 990 1.53 5.27 73.91
N LYS A 991 1.88 5.14 75.20
CA LYS A 991 2.74 4.05 75.70
C LYS A 991 2.13 2.67 75.43
N ALA A 992 0.83 2.51 75.70
CA ALA A 992 0.12 1.26 75.46
C ALA A 992 0.12 0.87 73.96
N ILE A 993 -0.02 1.86 73.06
CA ILE A 993 0.03 1.63 71.60
C ILE A 993 1.45 1.26 71.13
N LEU A 994 2.49 1.86 71.70
CA LEU A 994 3.90 1.51 71.39
C LEU A 994 4.24 0.07 71.80
N GLN A 995 3.75 -0.40 72.95
CA GLN A 995 3.96 -1.79 73.40
C GLN A 995 3.31 -2.80 72.47
N ILE A 996 2.04 -2.60 72.11
CA ILE A 996 1.34 -3.51 71.18
C ILE A 996 1.90 -3.43 69.75
N TYR A 997 2.48 -2.28 69.36
CA TYR A 997 3.15 -2.13 68.08
C TYR A 997 4.47 -2.90 68.07
N GLY A 998 5.27 -2.81 69.14
CA GLY A 998 6.48 -3.62 69.34
C GLY A 998 6.18 -5.12 69.30
N ASP A 999 5.14 -5.57 70.02
CA ASP A 999 4.71 -6.98 70.02
C ASP A 999 4.32 -7.47 68.61
N SER A 1000 3.60 -6.65 67.84
CA SER A 1000 3.26 -6.99 66.46
C SER A 1000 4.48 -7.04 65.54
N LEU A 1001 5.43 -6.12 65.69
CA LEU A 1001 6.65 -6.07 64.87
C LEU A 1001 7.55 -7.27 65.16
N SER A 1002 7.68 -7.66 66.43
CA SER A 1002 8.43 -8.84 66.85
C SER A 1002 7.85 -10.13 66.28
N VAL A 1003 6.52 -10.31 66.32
CA VAL A 1003 5.84 -11.47 65.71
C VAL A 1003 6.02 -11.51 64.19
N ASN A 1004 6.08 -10.36 63.53
CA ASN A 1004 6.26 -10.25 62.07
C ASN A 1004 7.72 -10.42 61.62
N GLY A 1005 8.67 -10.63 62.54
CA GLY A 1005 10.09 -10.77 62.24
C GLY A 1005 10.82 -9.45 61.94
N ASP A 1006 10.17 -8.31 62.15
CA ASP A 1006 10.77 -6.97 61.94
C ASP A 1006 11.41 -6.50 63.25
N TYR A 1007 12.42 -7.25 63.68
CA TYR A 1007 13.04 -7.16 64.99
C TYR A 1007 13.76 -5.81 65.22
N GLU A 1008 14.22 -5.15 64.16
CA GLU A 1008 14.83 -3.80 64.23
C GLU A 1008 13.80 -2.77 64.72
N GLN A 1009 12.65 -2.69 64.05
CA GLN A 1009 11.61 -1.73 64.44
C GLN A 1009 10.94 -2.12 65.76
N ALA A 1010 10.86 -3.41 66.07
CA ALA A 1010 10.40 -3.89 67.37
C ALA A 1010 11.33 -3.39 68.50
N GLY A 1011 12.65 -3.50 68.32
CA GLY A 1011 13.64 -3.00 69.26
C GLY A 1011 13.50 -1.49 69.52
N VAL A 1012 13.28 -0.71 68.46
CA VAL A 1012 13.02 0.75 68.59
C VAL A 1012 11.70 1.02 69.33
N ALA A 1013 10.61 0.34 68.96
CA ALA A 1013 9.30 0.53 69.58
C ALA A 1013 9.31 0.16 71.08
N TYR A 1014 9.98 -0.92 71.47
CA TYR A 1014 10.15 -1.31 72.87
C TYR A 1014 11.03 -0.34 73.65
N THR A 1015 12.11 0.16 73.03
CA THR A 1015 12.97 1.19 73.62
C THR A 1015 12.18 2.48 73.89
N MET A 1016 11.35 2.92 72.95
CA MET A 1016 10.47 4.07 73.10
C MET A 1016 9.35 3.83 74.14
N ALA A 1017 8.87 2.59 74.27
CA ALA A 1017 7.92 2.18 75.31
C ALA A 1017 8.57 2.03 76.70
N GLY A 1018 9.90 2.09 76.80
CA GLY A 1018 10.67 1.91 78.04
C GLY A 1018 10.80 0.46 78.50
N ASP A 1019 10.55 -0.52 77.62
CA ASP A 1019 10.66 -1.96 77.88
C ASP A 1019 12.03 -2.46 77.40
N LYS A 1020 13.02 -2.43 78.29
CA LYS A 1020 14.43 -2.69 77.95
C LYS A 1020 14.75 -4.16 77.71
N GLU A 1021 14.00 -5.07 78.32
CA GLU A 1021 14.21 -6.51 78.22
C GLU A 1021 13.79 -7.00 76.83
N LYS A 1022 12.56 -6.66 76.40
CA LYS A 1022 12.07 -6.98 75.06
C LYS A 1022 12.87 -6.27 73.95
N ALA A 1023 13.36 -5.05 74.21
CA ALA A 1023 14.21 -4.35 73.27
C ALA A 1023 15.55 -5.08 73.03
N LEU A 1024 16.17 -5.62 74.09
CA LEU A 1024 17.43 -6.36 73.99
C LEU A 1024 17.26 -7.65 73.18
N GLU A 1025 16.21 -8.42 73.46
CA GLU A 1025 15.88 -9.65 72.72
C GLU A 1025 15.65 -9.34 71.24
N ALA A 1026 14.89 -8.28 70.93
CA ALA A 1026 14.64 -7.86 69.55
C ALA A 1026 15.93 -7.44 68.82
N TYR A 1027 16.80 -6.64 69.45
CA TYR A 1027 18.07 -6.26 68.80
C TYR A 1027 19.05 -7.43 68.63
N GLN A 1028 19.00 -8.44 69.51
CA GLN A 1028 19.77 -9.67 69.37
C GLN A 1028 19.33 -10.48 68.14
N GLU A 1029 18.01 -10.66 67.95
CA GLU A 1029 17.48 -11.35 66.78
C GLU A 1029 17.71 -10.58 65.46
N ALA A 1030 17.73 -9.25 65.54
CA ALA A 1030 17.97 -8.37 64.40
C ALA A 1030 19.47 -8.25 64.00
N GLY A 1031 20.40 -8.76 64.80
CA GLY A 1031 21.85 -8.62 64.55
C GLY A 1031 22.41 -7.21 64.80
N PHE A 1032 21.70 -6.37 65.55
CA PHE A 1032 22.14 -5.04 65.99
C PHE A 1032 22.93 -5.15 67.29
N TRP A 1033 24.15 -5.70 67.16
CA TRP A 1033 24.96 -6.08 68.32
C TRP A 1033 25.38 -4.89 69.20
N ARG A 1034 25.55 -3.68 68.63
CA ARG A 1034 25.96 -2.49 69.39
C ARG A 1034 24.86 -2.06 70.36
N GLU A 1035 23.64 -2.01 69.86
CA GLU A 1035 22.42 -1.67 70.60
C GLU A 1035 22.14 -2.72 71.69
N ALA A 1036 22.27 -4.01 71.35
CA ALA A 1036 22.16 -5.11 72.31
C ALA A 1036 23.22 -5.02 73.44
N VAL A 1037 24.48 -4.72 73.10
CA VAL A 1037 25.58 -4.52 74.07
C VAL A 1037 25.33 -3.33 74.99
N VAL A 1038 24.79 -2.22 74.47
CA VAL A 1038 24.42 -1.03 75.26
C VAL A 1038 23.29 -1.37 76.22
N LEU A 1039 22.24 -2.06 75.76
CA LEU A 1039 21.14 -2.48 76.63
C LEU A 1039 21.59 -3.49 77.69
N ALA A 1040 22.50 -4.41 77.35
CA ALA A 1040 23.08 -5.35 78.29
C ALA A 1040 23.84 -4.64 79.43
N HIS A 1041 24.58 -3.57 79.11
CA HIS A 1041 25.21 -2.72 80.12
C HIS A 1041 24.18 -1.97 80.98
N GLN A 1042 23.11 -1.44 80.37
CA GLN A 1042 22.03 -0.78 81.13
C GLN A 1042 21.27 -1.75 82.05
N LEU A 1043 21.25 -3.04 81.72
CA LEU A 1043 20.67 -4.12 82.51
C LEU A 1043 21.68 -4.73 83.50
N ASN A 1044 22.91 -4.20 83.59
CA ASN A 1044 23.97 -4.63 84.50
C ASN A 1044 24.42 -6.10 84.33
N TYR A 1045 24.61 -6.56 83.09
CA TYR A 1045 25.15 -7.91 82.82
C TYR A 1045 26.57 -8.07 83.38
N ASP A 1046 26.87 -9.23 83.97
CA ASP A 1046 28.21 -9.57 84.47
C ASP A 1046 29.14 -10.06 83.34
N ALA A 1047 30.44 -10.20 83.62
CA ALA A 1047 31.42 -10.57 82.60
C ALA A 1047 31.14 -11.93 81.91
N PRO A 1048 30.71 -13.00 82.63
CA PRO A 1048 30.26 -14.24 82.00
C PRO A 1048 29.03 -14.06 81.09
N ALA A 1049 27.98 -13.34 81.53
CA ALA A 1049 26.79 -13.09 80.72
C ALA A 1049 27.11 -12.25 79.47
N MET A 1050 28.04 -11.30 79.59
CA MET A 1050 28.51 -10.48 78.47
C MET A 1050 29.26 -11.31 77.44
N ALA A 1051 30.13 -12.22 77.87
CA ALA A 1051 30.85 -13.13 76.98
C ALA A 1051 29.91 -14.12 76.29
N TYR A 1052 28.84 -14.57 76.95
CA TYR A 1052 27.81 -15.42 76.36
C TYR A 1052 27.02 -14.69 75.26
N LEU A 1053 26.55 -13.47 75.55
CA LEU A 1053 25.87 -12.61 74.57
C LEU A 1053 26.77 -12.30 73.36
N ALA A 1054 28.05 -11.97 73.60
CA ALA A 1054 29.01 -11.67 72.55
C ALA A 1054 29.27 -12.86 71.61
N ARG A 1055 29.40 -14.08 72.14
CA ARG A 1055 29.54 -15.30 71.31
C ARG A 1055 28.27 -15.59 70.50
N GLY A 1056 27.09 -15.46 71.11
CA GLY A 1056 25.82 -15.63 70.40
C GLY A 1056 25.65 -14.63 69.25
N LEU A 1057 26.00 -13.36 69.47
CA LEU A 1057 26.00 -12.33 68.43
C LEU A 1057 27.07 -12.58 67.36
N ALA A 1058 28.26 -13.06 67.74
CA ALA A 1058 29.34 -13.36 66.79
C ALA A 1058 28.98 -14.51 65.84
N GLU A 1059 28.33 -15.57 66.33
CA GLU A 1059 27.82 -16.65 65.47
C GLU A 1059 26.76 -16.16 64.49
N ARG A 1060 25.84 -15.29 64.94
CA ARG A 1060 24.88 -14.63 64.03
C ARG A 1060 25.61 -13.79 62.97
N MET A 1061 26.62 -13.01 63.36
CA MET A 1061 27.42 -12.23 62.41
C MET A 1061 28.16 -13.10 61.38
N LYS A 1062 28.64 -14.30 61.76
CA LYS A 1062 29.25 -15.26 60.83
C LYS A 1062 28.24 -15.79 59.81
N ILE A 1063 27.03 -16.15 60.24
CA ILE A 1063 25.94 -16.57 59.36
C ILE A 1063 25.62 -15.47 58.33
N ASP A 1064 25.60 -14.21 58.79
CA ASP A 1064 25.35 -13.04 57.94
C ASP A 1064 26.57 -12.59 57.11
N LYS A 1065 27.67 -13.36 57.13
CA LYS A 1065 28.96 -13.10 56.46
C LYS A 1065 29.64 -11.79 56.89
N ARG A 1066 29.29 -11.25 58.07
CA ARG A 1066 29.89 -10.05 58.69
C ARG A 1066 31.06 -10.42 59.61
N PHE A 1067 32.06 -11.07 59.02
CA PHE A 1067 33.20 -11.65 59.75
C PHE A 1067 34.08 -10.64 60.50
N SER A 1068 34.16 -9.40 60.01
CA SER A 1068 34.88 -8.31 60.71
C SER A 1068 34.25 -7.97 62.06
N GLU A 1069 32.92 -7.91 62.12
CA GLU A 1069 32.17 -7.59 63.33
C GLU A 1069 32.12 -8.78 64.31
N ALA A 1070 32.06 -10.01 63.78
CA ALA A 1070 32.25 -11.22 64.57
C ALA A 1070 33.62 -11.23 65.27
N GLY A 1071 34.69 -10.85 64.55
CA GLY A 1071 36.04 -10.73 65.12
C GLY A 1071 36.12 -9.72 66.26
N VAL A 1072 35.45 -8.55 66.14
CA VAL A 1072 35.39 -7.53 67.20
C VAL A 1072 34.65 -8.05 68.43
N LEU A 1073 33.49 -8.68 68.25
CA LEU A 1073 32.70 -9.25 69.35
C LEU A 1073 33.50 -10.28 70.16
N LEU A 1074 34.22 -11.16 69.47
CA LEU A 1074 35.01 -12.21 70.08
C LEU A 1074 36.27 -11.65 70.78
N ALA A 1075 36.97 -10.71 70.14
CA ALA A 1075 38.21 -10.14 70.67
C ALA A 1075 37.99 -9.17 71.85
N GLU A 1076 36.97 -8.30 71.77
CA GLU A 1076 36.75 -7.23 72.75
C GLU A 1076 35.82 -7.64 73.90
N TYR A 1077 34.74 -8.37 73.59
CA TYR A 1077 33.67 -8.68 74.56
C TYR A 1077 33.74 -10.10 75.09
N ALA A 1078 34.07 -11.10 74.25
CA ALA A 1078 34.32 -12.48 74.72
C ALA A 1078 35.77 -12.70 75.22
N LYS A 1079 36.68 -11.77 74.90
CA LYS A 1079 38.12 -11.81 75.22
C LYS A 1079 38.83 -13.08 74.70
N ASP A 1080 38.38 -13.60 73.57
CA ASP A 1080 38.93 -14.78 72.91
C ASP A 1080 39.61 -14.42 71.59
N SER A 1081 40.92 -14.24 71.65
CA SER A 1081 41.74 -13.87 70.49
C SER A 1081 41.86 -14.97 69.45
N GLU A 1082 41.64 -16.24 69.81
CA GLU A 1082 41.81 -17.39 68.91
C GLU A 1082 40.56 -17.59 68.06
N GLU A 1083 39.38 -17.58 68.69
CA GLU A 1083 38.09 -17.58 67.98
C GLU A 1083 37.95 -16.36 67.05
N ALA A 1084 38.45 -15.19 67.47
CA ALA A 1084 38.46 -14.00 66.64
C ALA A 1084 39.33 -14.15 65.37
N VAL A 1085 40.52 -14.72 65.48
CA VAL A 1085 41.41 -14.98 64.33
C VAL A 1085 40.78 -16.01 63.40
N SER A 1086 40.17 -17.09 63.93
CA SER A 1086 39.45 -18.08 63.12
C SER A 1086 38.31 -17.45 62.32
N ALA A 1087 37.47 -16.64 62.96
CA ALA A 1087 36.34 -15.97 62.31
C ALA A 1087 36.80 -15.02 61.18
N LEU A 1088 37.91 -14.31 61.36
CA LEU A 1088 38.47 -13.42 60.34
C LEU A 1088 39.05 -14.19 59.14
N LEU A 1089 39.64 -15.37 59.37
CA LEU A 1089 40.16 -16.23 58.30
C LEU A 1089 39.04 -16.86 57.47
N GLU A 1090 37.95 -17.31 58.11
CA GLU A 1090 36.73 -17.76 57.40
C GLU A 1090 36.18 -16.68 56.46
N GLY A 1091 36.25 -15.41 56.89
CA GLY A 1091 35.85 -14.25 56.09
C GLY A 1091 36.85 -13.77 55.06
N ARG A 1092 38.00 -14.46 54.90
CA ARG A 1092 39.11 -14.06 54.00
C ARG A 1092 39.70 -12.67 54.33
N LEU A 1093 39.58 -12.21 55.58
CA LEU A 1093 40.10 -10.92 56.07
C LEU A 1093 41.54 -11.08 56.59
N TRP A 1094 42.43 -11.52 55.70
CA TRP A 1094 43.80 -11.94 56.04
C TRP A 1094 44.61 -10.88 56.79
N SER A 1095 44.53 -9.62 56.36
CA SER A 1095 45.25 -8.51 56.98
C SER A 1095 44.82 -8.26 58.42
N GLU A 1096 43.52 -8.40 58.70
CA GLU A 1096 42.97 -8.17 60.05
C GLU A 1096 43.22 -9.36 60.97
N ALA A 1097 43.19 -10.59 60.44
CA ALA A 1097 43.63 -11.78 61.16
C ALA A 1097 45.11 -11.65 61.58
N ILE A 1098 45.99 -11.26 60.65
CA ILE A 1098 47.42 -11.00 60.94
C ILE A 1098 47.56 -9.92 62.01
N ARG A 1099 46.91 -8.76 61.84
CA ARG A 1099 46.96 -7.66 62.83
C ARG A 1099 46.55 -8.13 64.23
N THR A 1100 45.48 -8.93 64.33
CA THR A 1100 44.98 -9.48 65.59
C THR A 1100 46.00 -10.39 66.28
N THR A 1101 46.71 -11.24 65.53
CA THR A 1101 47.76 -12.10 66.12
C THR A 1101 48.91 -11.30 66.74
N TYR A 1102 49.36 -10.22 66.08
CA TYR A 1102 50.40 -9.33 66.62
C TYR A 1102 49.88 -8.48 67.79
N LEU A 1103 48.62 -8.03 67.74
CA LEU A 1103 48.01 -7.21 68.79
C LEU A 1103 47.92 -7.95 70.13
N TYR A 1104 47.56 -9.24 70.10
CA TYR A 1104 47.39 -10.06 71.30
C TYR A 1104 48.63 -10.91 71.64
N ASN A 1105 49.78 -10.66 71.01
CA ASN A 1105 51.03 -11.42 71.21
C ASN A 1105 50.90 -12.94 70.99
N ARG A 1106 50.00 -13.36 70.09
CA ARG A 1106 49.74 -14.77 69.72
C ARG A 1106 50.36 -15.13 68.37
N LEU A 1107 51.68 -14.98 68.25
CA LEU A 1107 52.42 -15.29 67.01
C LEU A 1107 52.36 -16.79 66.64
N ASP A 1108 52.03 -17.66 67.59
CA ASP A 1108 51.74 -19.08 67.37
C ASP A 1108 50.59 -19.29 66.37
N LEU A 1109 49.63 -18.37 66.31
CA LEU A 1109 48.50 -18.42 65.37
C LEU A 1109 48.89 -18.15 63.91
N MET A 1110 50.05 -17.52 63.66
CA MET A 1110 50.56 -17.29 62.30
C MET A 1110 50.87 -18.60 61.59
N ALA A 1111 51.50 -19.55 62.30
CA ALA A 1111 51.86 -20.86 61.76
C ALA A 1111 50.69 -21.84 61.78
N THR A 1112 49.84 -21.79 62.80
CA THR A 1112 48.77 -22.78 63.02
C THR A 1112 47.48 -22.47 62.25
N HIS A 1113 47.13 -21.18 62.06
CA HIS A 1113 45.85 -20.78 61.47
C HIS A 1113 46.02 -19.90 60.22
N VAL A 1114 46.81 -18.84 60.29
CA VAL A 1114 46.90 -17.85 59.20
C VAL A 1114 47.55 -18.43 57.94
N THR A 1115 48.70 -19.11 58.07
CA THR A 1115 49.42 -19.66 56.92
C THR A 1115 48.61 -20.76 56.20
N PRO A 1116 48.01 -21.74 56.91
CA PRO A 1116 47.07 -22.69 56.30
C PRO A 1116 45.84 -22.02 55.69
N GLY A 1117 45.21 -21.08 56.40
CA GLY A 1117 43.99 -20.41 55.93
C GLY A 1117 44.18 -19.62 54.63
N ILE A 1118 45.34 -18.97 54.44
CA ILE A 1118 45.67 -18.30 53.17
C ILE A 1118 45.89 -19.32 52.03
N ALA A 1119 46.53 -20.46 52.32
CA ALA A 1119 46.75 -21.51 51.33
C ALA A 1119 45.44 -22.16 50.86
N ASP A 1120 44.54 -22.46 51.81
CA ASP A 1120 43.21 -22.99 51.52
C ASP A 1120 42.40 -21.99 50.69
N GLY A 1121 42.42 -20.70 51.06
CA GLY A 1121 41.75 -19.64 50.30
C GLY A 1121 42.28 -19.47 48.87
N HIS A 1122 43.56 -19.73 48.63
CA HIS A 1122 44.13 -19.75 47.28
C HIS A 1122 43.64 -20.94 46.46
N HIS A 1123 43.60 -22.14 47.06
CA HIS A 1123 43.15 -23.36 46.40
C HIS A 1123 41.69 -23.26 45.94
N ASP A 1124 40.79 -22.82 46.83
CA ASP A 1124 39.37 -22.63 46.53
C ASP A 1124 39.11 -21.66 45.36
N LEU A 1125 39.92 -20.60 45.28
CA LEU A 1125 39.80 -19.59 44.22
C LEU A 1125 40.21 -20.18 42.86
N MET A 1126 41.28 -20.96 42.82
CA MET A 1126 41.79 -21.58 41.60
C MET A 1126 40.82 -22.63 41.05
N ASP A 1127 40.20 -23.43 41.92
CA ASP A 1127 39.20 -24.41 41.52
C ASP A 1127 37.93 -23.74 40.96
N SER A 1128 37.45 -22.66 41.59
CA SER A 1128 36.30 -21.90 41.09
C SER A 1128 36.53 -21.32 39.69
N ILE A 1129 37.74 -20.84 39.40
CA ILE A 1129 38.10 -20.31 38.07
C ILE A 1129 38.06 -21.41 37.01
N ARG A 1130 38.58 -22.61 37.34
CA ARG A 1130 38.57 -23.76 36.43
C ARG A 1130 37.14 -24.18 36.08
N ASP A 1131 36.27 -24.30 37.08
CA ASP A 1131 34.89 -24.74 36.88
C ASP A 1131 34.09 -23.75 36.00
N MET A 1132 34.29 -22.44 36.19
CA MET A 1132 33.65 -21.43 35.35
C MET A 1132 34.09 -21.52 33.88
N GLN A 1133 35.37 -21.81 33.64
CA GLN A 1133 35.91 -21.92 32.28
C GLN A 1133 35.36 -23.16 31.55
N GLU A 1134 35.30 -24.31 32.22
CA GLU A 1134 34.71 -25.53 31.65
C GLU A 1134 33.23 -25.36 31.30
N GLN A 1135 32.47 -24.64 32.14
CA GLN A 1135 31.05 -24.41 31.91
C GLN A 1135 30.80 -23.50 30.69
N PHE A 1136 31.65 -22.50 30.47
CA PHE A 1136 31.57 -21.60 29.32
C PHE A 1136 31.76 -22.32 27.98
N ASP A 1137 32.78 -23.18 27.89
CA ASP A 1137 33.10 -23.92 26.67
C ASP A 1137 31.98 -24.91 26.28
N LYS A 1138 31.37 -25.56 27.27
CA LYS A 1138 30.27 -26.52 27.07
C LYS A 1138 29.03 -25.84 26.48
N GLN A 1139 28.68 -24.64 26.95
CA GLN A 1139 27.49 -23.92 26.49
C GLN A 1139 27.65 -23.40 25.06
N THR A 1140 28.84 -22.89 24.70
CA THR A 1140 29.11 -22.39 23.35
C THR A 1140 29.01 -23.47 22.28
N LYS A 1141 29.50 -24.69 22.54
CA LYS A 1141 29.40 -25.82 21.60
C LYS A 1141 27.95 -26.21 21.31
N ARG A 1142 27.14 -26.35 22.36
CA ARG A 1142 25.72 -26.74 22.24
C ARG A 1142 24.89 -25.76 21.42
N LEU A 1143 25.22 -24.46 21.47
CA LEU A 1143 24.51 -23.45 20.70
C LEU A 1143 24.70 -23.59 19.18
N LYS A 1144 25.87 -24.09 18.74
CA LYS A 1144 26.17 -24.30 17.32
C LYS A 1144 25.33 -25.44 16.74
N GLU A 1145 25.28 -26.58 17.43
CA GLU A 1145 24.53 -27.77 17.00
C GLU A 1145 23.02 -27.48 16.76
N VAL A 1146 22.41 -26.66 17.62
CA VAL A 1146 20.99 -26.31 17.52
C VAL A 1146 20.69 -25.45 16.28
N ARG A 1147 21.66 -24.67 15.78
CA ARG A 1147 21.47 -23.83 14.58
C ARG A 1147 21.47 -24.67 13.31
N ASP A 1148 22.36 -25.66 13.23
CA ASP A 1148 22.53 -26.50 12.05
C ASP A 1148 21.29 -27.40 11.81
N LEU A 1149 20.74 -28.01 12.88
CA LEU A 1149 19.53 -28.84 12.82
C LEU A 1149 18.28 -28.09 12.30
N LYS A 1150 18.25 -26.76 12.44
CA LYS A 1150 17.11 -25.94 12.01
C LYS A 1150 17.08 -25.72 10.49
N ILE A 1151 18.24 -25.82 9.83
CA ILE A 1151 18.39 -25.62 8.39
C ILE A 1151 17.95 -26.88 7.62
N GLU A 1152 18.38 -28.06 8.06
CA GLU A 1152 18.04 -29.33 7.39
C GLU A 1152 16.53 -29.57 7.31
N LYS A 1153 15.80 -29.24 8.39
CA LYS A 1153 14.35 -29.45 8.44
C LYS A 1153 13.57 -28.61 7.44
N ALA A 1154 14.07 -27.42 7.08
CA ALA A 1154 13.41 -26.53 6.13
C ALA A 1154 13.53 -26.98 4.66
N LEU A 1155 14.57 -27.75 4.33
CA LEU A 1155 14.80 -28.25 2.96
C LEU A 1155 13.89 -29.43 2.60
N ALA A 1156 13.51 -30.25 3.60
CA ALA A 1156 12.66 -31.41 3.37
C ALA A 1156 11.20 -31.03 3.04
N GLU A 1157 10.70 -29.93 3.59
CA GLU A 1157 9.29 -29.49 3.41
C GLU A 1157 9.03 -28.82 2.05
N ALA A 1158 10.07 -28.37 1.33
CA ALA A 1158 9.93 -27.69 0.03
C ALA A 1158 9.75 -28.63 -1.17
N ALA A 1159 9.97 -29.94 -1.00
CA ALA A 1159 9.98 -30.90 -2.11
C ALA A 1159 8.60 -31.52 -2.44
N GLU A 1160 7.58 -31.36 -1.58
CA GLU A 1160 6.27 -32.03 -1.74
C GLU A 1160 5.21 -31.22 -2.54
N ASP A 1161 5.45 -29.94 -2.86
CA ASP A 1161 4.43 -29.02 -3.42
C ASP A 1161 4.43 -28.88 -4.97
N MET A 1162 5.09 -29.79 -5.72
CA MET A 1162 5.32 -29.65 -7.16
C MET A 1162 4.66 -30.77 -8.01
N THR A 1163 3.34 -30.73 -8.19
CA THR A 1163 2.65 -31.43 -9.29
C THR A 1163 1.64 -30.49 -9.98
N PRO A 1164 1.75 -30.21 -11.30
CA PRO A 1164 0.77 -29.40 -12.04
C PRO A 1164 -0.47 -30.23 -12.44
N ASP A 1165 -1.64 -29.58 -12.50
CA ASP A 1165 -2.93 -30.16 -12.91
C ASP A 1165 -3.43 -29.46 -14.20
N ASP A 1166 -3.68 -30.22 -15.26
CA ASP A 1166 -4.02 -29.77 -16.63
C ASP A 1166 -5.45 -29.16 -16.76
N ALA A 1167 -6.27 -29.22 -15.72
CA ALA A 1167 -7.70 -28.88 -15.80
C ALA A 1167 -8.05 -27.38 -15.69
N LEU A 1168 -7.07 -26.47 -15.60
CA LEU A 1168 -7.29 -25.05 -15.30
C LEU A 1168 -7.15 -24.09 -16.49
N ASP A 1169 -6.89 -24.60 -17.70
CA ASP A 1169 -6.59 -23.80 -18.89
C ASP A 1169 -7.77 -22.95 -19.43
N ASN A 1170 -9.00 -23.23 -18.98
CA ASN A 1170 -10.22 -22.54 -19.42
C ASN A 1170 -10.82 -21.61 -18.35
N VAL A 1171 -10.12 -21.32 -17.25
CA VAL A 1171 -10.61 -20.41 -16.21
C VAL A 1171 -9.99 -19.03 -16.39
N ASP A 1172 -10.85 -18.08 -16.75
CA ASP A 1172 -10.56 -16.65 -16.94
C ASP A 1172 -10.04 -16.00 -15.64
N MET A 1173 -8.74 -16.17 -15.36
CA MET A 1173 -8.00 -15.42 -14.36
C MET A 1173 -7.28 -14.27 -15.05
N MET A 1174 -8.04 -13.24 -15.43
CA MET A 1174 -7.52 -11.94 -15.83
C MET A 1174 -6.55 -11.43 -14.76
N SER A 1175 -5.25 -11.56 -15.02
CA SER A 1175 -4.20 -10.86 -14.30
C SER A 1175 -3.25 -10.24 -15.32
N ASP A 1176 -3.28 -8.92 -15.45
CA ASP A 1176 -2.28 -8.12 -16.20
C ASP A 1176 -0.87 -8.18 -15.56
N THR A 1177 -0.59 -9.25 -14.79
CA THR A 1177 0.68 -9.51 -14.10
C THR A 1177 1.29 -10.86 -14.48
N THR A 1178 0.57 -11.74 -15.19
CA THR A 1178 1.13 -13.01 -15.68
C THR A 1178 1.98 -12.83 -16.93
N SER A 1179 1.83 -11.71 -17.65
CA SER A 1179 2.65 -11.35 -18.82
C SER A 1179 4.01 -10.72 -18.48
N MET A 1180 4.32 -10.49 -17.19
CA MET A 1180 5.65 -10.04 -16.75
C MET A 1180 6.57 -11.20 -16.32
N ALA A 1181 6.16 -12.45 -16.53
CA ALA A 1181 6.83 -13.65 -16.03
C ALA A 1181 7.07 -14.72 -17.11
N SER A 1182 7.30 -14.32 -18.37
CA SER A 1182 7.82 -15.23 -19.40
C SER A 1182 9.32 -15.02 -19.60
N GLY A 1183 10.08 -16.13 -19.64
CA GLY A 1183 11.44 -16.16 -20.20
C GLY A 1183 12.58 -16.56 -19.25
N PHE A 1184 12.86 -15.79 -18.19
CA PHE A 1184 14.25 -15.77 -17.67
C PHE A 1184 14.49 -16.16 -16.20
N SER A 1185 13.52 -16.67 -15.44
CA SER A 1185 13.70 -16.97 -14.01
C SER A 1185 13.85 -18.46 -13.65
N ARG A 1186 14.19 -19.34 -14.61
CA ARG A 1186 14.39 -20.77 -14.35
C ARG A 1186 15.66 -21.12 -13.52
N TYR A 1187 16.52 -20.16 -13.15
CA TYR A 1187 17.76 -20.46 -12.42
C TYR A 1187 18.16 -19.58 -11.22
N THR A 1188 17.31 -18.69 -10.72
CA THR A 1188 17.66 -17.93 -9.49
C THR A 1188 16.45 -17.65 -8.61
N ALA A 1189 16.15 -18.60 -7.71
CA ALA A 1189 15.21 -18.39 -6.61
C ALA A 1189 15.76 -18.96 -5.31
N ALA A 1190 16.49 -18.13 -4.57
CA ALA A 1190 16.68 -18.29 -3.13
C ALA A 1190 16.49 -16.92 -2.47
N ASN A 1191 15.23 -16.58 -2.18
CA ASN A 1191 14.77 -15.94 -0.94
C ASN A 1191 13.36 -15.35 -1.12
N SER A 1192 12.35 -16.08 -0.66
CA SER A 1192 11.19 -15.55 0.07
C SER A 1192 10.13 -16.65 0.21
N VAL A 1193 10.05 -17.30 1.38
CA VAL A 1193 8.91 -18.15 1.71
C VAL A 1193 8.15 -17.50 2.86
N LEU A 1194 6.97 -16.97 2.53
CA LEU A 1194 5.97 -16.50 3.48
C LEU A 1194 4.94 -17.59 3.77
N SER A 1195 4.62 -17.66 5.06
CA SER A 1195 3.47 -18.28 5.73
C SER A 1195 2.21 -18.56 4.90
N LYS A 1196 1.78 -19.83 4.87
CA LYS A 1196 0.39 -20.26 4.79
C LYS A 1196 0.07 -21.12 6.02
N SER A 1197 -0.87 -20.69 6.86
CA SER A 1197 -1.63 -21.62 7.72
C SER A 1197 -3.05 -21.09 7.90
N SER A 1198 -3.98 -21.68 7.15
CA SER A 1198 -5.42 -21.61 7.39
C SER A 1198 -5.84 -22.94 8.01
N HIS A 1199 -6.16 -22.95 9.31
CA HIS A 1199 -6.73 -24.12 9.97
C HIS A 1199 -8.24 -24.18 9.72
N SER A 1200 -8.68 -25.24 9.02
CA SER A 1200 -10.07 -25.71 9.07
C SER A 1200 -10.23 -26.69 10.23
N SER A 1201 -11.16 -26.45 11.14
CA SER A 1201 -11.54 -27.40 12.20
C SER A 1201 -12.73 -28.24 11.74
N LYS A 1202 -12.48 -29.50 11.39
CA LYS A 1202 -13.51 -30.55 11.37
C LYS A 1202 -13.61 -31.16 12.76
N SER A 1203 -14.81 -31.13 13.33
CA SER A 1203 -15.17 -31.92 14.50
C SER A 1203 -15.15 -33.40 14.14
N SER A 1204 -14.53 -34.22 14.98
CA SER A 1204 -14.84 -35.64 15.06
C SER A 1204 -14.92 -36.05 16.52
N SER A 1205 -16.01 -36.76 16.79
CA SER A 1205 -16.43 -37.35 18.03
C SER A 1205 -15.57 -38.55 18.42
N GLN A 1206 -15.02 -38.55 19.63
CA GLN A 1206 -15.23 -39.54 20.69
C GLN A 1206 -14.54 -39.09 21.98
#